data_AF-A0A2H1YIX2-F1
#
_entry.id   AF-A0A2H1YIX2-F1
#
_cell.length_a   1.000
_cell.length_b   1.000
_cell.length_c   1.000
_cell.angle_alpha   90.00
_cell.angle_beta   90.00
_cell.angle_gamma   90.00
#
_symmetry.space_group_name_H-M   'P 1'
#
loop_
_entity.id
_entity.type
_entity.pdbx_description
1 polymer ?
#
loop_
_entity_poly.entity_id
_entity_poly.type
_entity_poly.pdbx_seq_one_letter_code
_entity_poly.pdbx_strand_id
1 'polypeptide(L)'
;MSNINSLIKNFSIENLNNFLRKEIPSFKTDNEELDYLFQDDIYQKYESIIKIGEAIIDNDELIIIASKTNEPLTERTGKKNQYEIAKTILKHEIKDASLFVFYDNQRNFRFSFVKANYLGTKRNFTDFKRYSYFVTPNQTNQTFIKQIGNCNFNSIDEIINAFSVEPLNKQFYQEISKSFYKLIGGKVKIGSKNVEFQTSLKLPATPIETNRKTYQEFAVRLIGRTIFCWFLKSKKSENSVPLIPESWLSSKIVNQTDEQEQNYYHSVLEKLFFLVLNKKQNDRKNYELPKEQELIPFLNGGLFEAQLDDFFPTNNKGIHQIAFDLKIPNQWFIELFEILEQYNFTIDENSIYDAEVSIDPEMLGTIFENLLAEIDPDTEKSARKATGSFYTPREIVDYMVEQSLVQYLKTKVLNQKEENLLEIFKEGGTNKFDKNTTEKILKALSEVKILDPACGSGAFPMGALHKIINALQKLDPNATWWKNKQIANVPNAIAQKMLKEKLDGENADYIRKLGIIQNSIYGVDIQPIASEISKLRSFLSLVIDETIIDEKENRGIQPLPNLEFKFVTANTLICLPEEENQQFGLFDNHEELEKLKVLRAEYLQSHGNKKIKIKERFLKVQKKAFKKDSNLFTDVNSRSFLITNWKPFGNESNSWFDPNWMFGVDKFDIVIGNPPYVNVEKISKTVKNNISNFKTAYQKYDLYVLFYETGINILKENGVLSYITSNKFLSQGYGLKLRQLFLNFDINIIVNFNYDVFDSATVRTCIFQLSKKNTTKNDINIIDVNTLTDKHLFENKKYKLIKQDIFQNTDNNNFRINLTNDKISVLEKISKNTLRVDDICSVNYGLRPNSEKLKLKKEAFIHSSNKKGLYKSYFEGKNMGYWLVKNNYYLDYRPDIMYNPMFPELFKSKKLVGIRTLSDIGKLRFIYDENDLYCNDSVVILTLWKEFEKVSYRTIQRLITNKKIETSKDYSLEYLQGILNSKLIKFYVNELLYDGTHFYPNHMKQLPIKIKTTLFDKIEKIVLTIRNENDNKILINKLDILVYHLYKLDYQEVKIIDPEFNLSEEEYKNYKL
;
A
#
# COMPACT_ATOMS: atom_id res chain seq x y z
N MET A 1 25.82 9.61 36.81
CA MET A 1 24.58 9.45 36.00
C MET A 1 24.94 9.79 34.57
N SER A 2 24.39 9.12 33.55
CA SER A 2 24.64 9.53 32.15
C SER A 2 24.16 10.97 31.91
N ASN A 3 24.84 11.73 31.06
CA ASN A 3 24.51 13.15 30.78
C ASN A 3 23.04 13.34 30.35
N ILE A 4 22.49 12.37 29.62
CA ILE A 4 21.07 12.35 29.23
C ILE A 4 20.12 12.24 30.44
N ASN A 5 20.46 11.47 31.47
CA ASN A 5 19.67 11.40 32.71
C ASN A 5 19.73 12.71 33.51
N SER A 6 20.87 13.42 33.44
CA SER A 6 20.99 14.76 34.04
C SER A 6 20.12 15.78 33.29
N LEU A 7 20.10 15.71 31.95
CA LEU A 7 19.26 16.55 31.11
C LEU A 7 17.76 16.35 31.40
N ILE A 8 17.32 15.09 31.58
CA ILE A 8 15.92 14.76 31.90
C ILE A 8 15.48 15.29 33.27
N LYS A 9 16.30 15.10 34.31
CA LYS A 9 15.92 15.47 35.69
C LYS A 9 15.99 16.96 35.96
N ASN A 10 16.89 17.67 35.27
CA ASN A 10 17.15 19.07 35.52
C ASN A 10 17.48 19.79 34.20
N PHE A 11 16.48 19.98 33.35
CA PHE A 11 16.67 20.66 32.07
C PHE A 11 17.19 22.11 32.28
N SER A 12 18.26 22.46 31.58
CA SER A 12 18.78 23.82 31.44
C SER A 12 19.54 23.92 30.11
N ILE A 13 19.70 25.12 29.56
CA ILE A 13 20.51 25.35 28.34
C ILE A 13 21.95 24.87 28.56
N GLU A 14 22.50 25.06 29.76
CA GLU A 14 23.84 24.57 30.10
C GLU A 14 23.94 23.03 30.04
N ASN A 15 22.96 22.33 30.61
CA ASN A 15 22.92 20.86 30.56
C ASN A 15 22.70 20.34 29.14
N LEU A 16 21.92 21.06 28.32
CA LEU A 16 21.74 20.75 26.90
C LEU A 16 23.06 20.93 26.13
N ASN A 17 23.78 22.04 26.35
CA ASN A 17 25.10 22.27 25.74
C ASN A 17 26.12 21.21 26.16
N ASN A 18 26.13 20.80 27.43
CA ASN A 18 27.01 19.73 27.92
C ASN A 18 26.69 18.36 27.32
N PHE A 19 25.41 18.09 27.05
CA PHE A 19 24.98 16.89 26.33
C PHE A 19 25.45 16.95 24.87
N LEU A 20 25.14 18.04 24.14
CA LEU A 20 25.48 18.19 22.73
C LEU A 20 26.99 18.19 22.46
N ARG A 21 27.80 18.86 23.28
CA ARG A 21 29.28 18.86 23.13
C ARG A 21 29.89 17.47 23.25
N LYS A 22 29.27 16.58 24.01
CA LYS A 22 29.75 15.22 24.21
C LYS A 22 29.38 14.32 23.03
N GLU A 23 28.13 14.39 22.60
CA GLU A 23 27.61 13.53 21.53
C GLU A 23 27.98 14.04 20.13
N ILE A 24 28.20 15.35 19.96
CA ILE A 24 28.53 16.01 18.69
C ILE A 24 29.87 16.75 18.83
N PRO A 25 31.01 16.14 18.42
CA PRO A 25 32.33 16.74 18.58
C PRO A 25 32.53 18.09 17.85
N SER A 26 31.78 18.32 16.77
CA SER A 26 31.84 19.54 15.95
C SER A 26 30.98 20.69 16.50
N PHE A 27 30.19 20.46 17.56
CA PHE A 27 29.25 21.44 18.10
C PHE A 27 29.97 22.63 18.73
N LYS A 28 29.64 23.83 18.25
CA LYS A 28 30.09 25.12 18.77
C LYS A 28 28.89 25.87 19.33
N THR A 29 29.05 26.39 20.54
CA THR A 29 28.02 27.22 21.19
C THR A 29 27.96 28.58 20.53
N ASP A 30 26.74 29.03 20.29
CA ASP A 30 26.36 30.34 19.76
C ASP A 30 25.28 30.90 20.69
N ASN A 31 25.06 32.21 20.73
CA ASN A 31 24.00 32.81 21.54
C ASN A 31 23.43 34.01 20.78
N GLU A 32 22.63 33.72 19.75
CA GLU A 32 21.94 34.72 18.95
C GLU A 32 20.44 34.70 19.28
N GLU A 33 19.88 35.85 19.64
CA GLU A 33 18.44 36.01 19.84
C GLU A 33 17.73 36.23 18.50
N LEU A 34 16.76 35.37 18.20
CA LEU A 34 16.00 35.37 16.95
C LEU A 34 14.59 35.95 17.12
N ASP A 35 14.37 36.69 18.20
CA ASP A 35 13.04 37.18 18.59
C ASP A 35 12.43 38.14 17.57
N TYR A 36 13.27 38.90 16.87
CA TYR A 36 12.88 39.84 15.83
C TYR A 36 12.17 39.20 14.61
N LEU A 37 12.23 37.87 14.45
CA LEU A 37 11.63 37.16 13.31
C LEU A 37 10.12 36.96 13.41
N PHE A 38 9.50 37.23 14.57
CA PHE A 38 8.11 36.88 14.82
C PHE A 38 7.29 38.07 15.32
N GLN A 39 6.00 38.11 14.95
CA GLN A 39 5.04 39.13 15.40
C GLN A 39 4.44 38.78 16.78
N ASP A 40 3.94 39.81 17.49
CA ASP A 40 3.49 39.74 18.90
C ASP A 40 2.54 38.58 19.23
N ASP A 41 1.63 38.21 18.32
CA ASP A 41 0.61 37.17 18.58
C ASP A 41 1.19 35.76 18.77
N ILE A 42 2.34 35.45 18.16
CA ILE A 42 3.06 34.17 18.39
C ILE A 42 3.97 34.32 19.63
N TYR A 43 4.55 35.49 19.84
CA TYR A 43 5.48 35.80 20.94
C TYR A 43 4.83 35.80 22.32
N GLN A 44 3.53 36.09 22.43
CA GLN A 44 2.84 36.05 23.73
C GLN A 44 2.99 34.72 24.50
N LYS A 45 3.29 33.62 23.80
CA LYS A 45 3.46 32.28 24.40
C LYS A 45 4.92 31.84 24.62
N TYR A 46 5.91 32.61 24.18
CA TYR A 46 7.34 32.25 24.27
C TYR A 46 8.15 33.42 24.85
N GLU A 47 9.03 33.12 25.79
CA GLU A 47 9.84 34.12 26.51
C GLU A 47 11.09 34.50 25.72
N SER A 48 11.65 33.56 24.96
CA SER A 48 12.82 33.78 24.11
C SER A 48 12.96 32.68 23.06
N ILE A 49 13.56 33.01 21.92
CA ILE A 49 13.94 32.07 20.87
C ILE A 49 15.43 32.30 20.54
N ILE A 50 16.28 31.38 20.97
CA ILE A 50 17.73 31.56 20.97
C ILE A 50 18.40 30.47 20.13
N LYS A 51 19.29 30.85 19.20
CA LYS A 51 20.25 29.94 18.59
C LYS A 51 21.37 29.69 19.58
N ILE A 52 21.41 28.48 20.15
CA ILE A 52 22.36 28.08 21.20
C ILE A 52 23.65 27.47 20.64
N GLY A 53 23.69 27.19 19.33
CA GLY A 53 24.88 26.69 18.67
C GLY A 53 24.64 26.13 17.27
N GLU A 54 25.74 25.68 16.68
CA GLU A 54 25.81 25.05 15.36
C GLU A 54 26.80 23.89 15.37
N ALA A 55 26.56 22.90 14.52
CA ALA A 55 27.42 21.74 14.35
C ALA A 55 27.54 21.38 12.86
N ILE A 56 28.61 20.69 12.50
CA ILE A 56 28.80 20.13 11.16
C ILE A 56 28.67 18.61 11.26
N ILE A 57 27.75 18.03 10.49
CA ILE A 57 27.45 16.60 10.47
C ILE A 57 27.37 16.18 9.00
N ASP A 58 28.20 15.23 8.54
CA ASP A 58 28.27 14.81 7.13
C ASP A 58 28.43 15.95 6.08
N ASN A 59 29.19 16.99 6.43
CA ASN A 59 29.37 18.23 5.65
C ASN A 59 28.12 19.12 5.54
N ASP A 60 27.03 18.79 6.25
CA ASP A 60 25.86 19.64 6.39
C ASP A 60 25.92 20.42 7.71
N GLU A 61 25.49 21.68 7.68
CA GLU A 61 25.42 22.54 8.86
C GLU A 61 24.08 22.35 9.57
N LEU A 62 24.14 21.92 10.82
CA LEU A 62 23.00 21.74 11.71
C LEU A 62 22.98 22.87 12.75
N ILE A 63 21.91 23.67 12.75
CA ILE A 63 21.68 24.67 13.80
C ILE A 63 20.89 24.06 14.96
N ILE A 64 21.12 24.57 16.18
CA ILE A 64 20.40 24.16 17.38
C ILE A 64 19.76 25.37 18.03
N ILE A 65 18.44 25.32 18.15
CA ILE A 65 17.60 26.39 18.71
C ILE A 65 16.99 25.93 20.02
N ALA A 66 17.01 26.78 21.04
CA ALA A 66 16.29 26.58 22.28
C ALA A 66 15.30 27.74 22.51
N SER A 67 14.10 27.42 23.00
CA SER A 67 13.08 28.43 23.28
C SER A 67 12.31 28.10 24.56
N LYS A 68 12.15 29.12 25.42
CA LYS A 68 11.43 28.99 26.68
C LYS A 68 9.96 29.35 26.49
N THR A 69 9.04 28.56 27.02
CA THR A 69 7.59 28.78 26.92
C THR A 69 7.02 29.45 28.16
N ASN A 70 6.06 30.36 27.96
CA ASN A 70 5.31 31.01 29.04
C ASN A 70 4.25 30.08 29.65
N GLU A 71 3.69 29.19 28.83
CA GLU A 71 2.72 28.17 29.23
C GLU A 71 3.43 26.83 29.52
N PRO A 72 2.90 25.99 30.43
CA PRO A 72 3.40 24.64 30.64
C PRO A 72 3.33 23.81 29.35
N LEU A 73 4.43 23.10 29.05
CA LEU A 73 4.46 22.17 27.93
C LEU A 73 3.71 20.89 28.31
N THR A 74 2.83 20.46 27.42
CA THR A 74 2.14 19.17 27.50
C THR A 74 2.42 18.36 26.24
N GLU A 75 1.99 17.11 26.17
CA GLU A 75 2.05 16.27 24.96
C GLU A 75 1.32 16.93 23.76
N ARG A 76 0.32 17.80 24.00
CA ARG A 76 -0.54 18.37 22.96
C ARG A 76 -0.30 19.86 22.69
N THR A 77 0.01 20.64 23.72
CA THR A 77 0.07 22.11 23.59
C THR A 77 1.28 22.58 22.77
N GLY A 78 1.09 23.70 22.07
CA GLY A 78 2.15 24.41 21.34
C GLY A 78 2.66 23.75 20.05
N LYS A 79 2.22 22.53 19.67
CA LYS A 79 2.74 21.80 18.49
C LYS A 79 2.72 22.63 17.20
N LYS A 80 1.59 23.28 16.89
CA LYS A 80 1.43 24.10 15.69
C LYS A 80 2.34 25.33 15.70
N ASN A 81 2.36 26.09 16.80
CA ASN A 81 3.17 27.29 16.94
C ASN A 81 4.67 26.95 16.87
N GLN A 82 5.10 25.89 17.54
CA GLN A 82 6.48 25.40 17.49
C GLN A 82 6.91 24.98 16.08
N TYR A 83 6.00 24.41 15.28
CA TYR A 83 6.29 24.04 13.91
C TYR A 83 6.45 25.27 13.02
N GLU A 84 5.59 26.28 13.18
CA GLU A 84 5.73 27.57 12.47
C GLU A 84 7.01 28.32 12.88
N ILE A 85 7.39 28.27 14.17
CA ILE A 85 8.68 28.80 14.65
C ILE A 85 9.82 28.11 13.92
N ALA A 86 9.83 26.78 13.90
CA ALA A 86 10.88 26.01 13.26
C ALA A 86 10.99 26.30 11.76
N LYS A 87 9.84 26.36 11.08
CA LYS A 87 9.73 26.67 9.65
C LYS A 87 10.24 28.07 9.32
N THR A 88 9.92 29.05 10.15
CA THR A 88 10.34 30.45 9.94
C THR A 88 11.85 30.60 10.08
N ILE A 89 12.43 29.99 11.11
CA ILE A 89 13.88 30.05 11.35
C ILE A 89 14.65 29.31 10.26
N LEU A 90 14.24 28.09 9.89
CA LEU A 90 14.92 27.34 8.82
C LEU A 90 14.92 28.09 7.48
N LYS A 91 13.86 28.84 7.18
CA LYS A 91 13.78 29.71 6.00
C LYS A 91 14.69 30.93 6.11
N HIS A 92 14.78 31.56 7.27
CA HIS A 92 15.64 32.70 7.52
C HIS A 92 17.12 32.33 7.43
N GLU A 93 17.52 31.27 8.14
CA GLU A 93 18.89 30.77 8.21
C GLU A 93 19.33 30.01 6.93
N ILE A 94 18.40 29.75 6.01
CA ILE A 94 18.61 28.99 4.77
C ILE A 94 19.25 27.62 5.10
N LYS A 95 18.68 26.90 6.07
CA LYS A 95 19.15 25.58 6.51
C LYS A 95 18.15 24.48 6.16
N ASP A 96 18.69 23.29 6.01
CA ASP A 96 17.92 22.11 5.57
C ASP A 96 17.51 21.22 6.73
N ALA A 97 18.17 21.36 7.88
CA ALA A 97 17.84 20.63 9.10
C ALA A 97 18.20 21.46 10.35
N SER A 98 17.50 21.22 11.45
CA SER A 98 17.76 21.84 12.76
C SER A 98 17.23 21.00 13.90
N LEU A 99 17.87 21.10 15.07
CA LEU A 99 17.34 20.64 16.34
C LEU A 99 16.67 21.80 17.08
N PHE A 100 15.41 21.63 17.47
CA PHE A 100 14.64 22.58 18.25
C PHE A 100 14.31 22.01 19.63
N VAL A 101 14.61 22.77 20.68
CA VAL A 101 14.30 22.40 22.06
C VAL A 101 13.42 23.44 22.70
N PHE A 102 12.14 23.11 22.90
CA PHE A 102 11.21 23.97 23.63
C PHE A 102 11.15 23.51 25.08
N TYR A 103 11.20 24.41 26.06
CA TYR A 103 11.18 24.03 27.48
C TYR A 103 10.36 24.98 28.34
N ASP A 104 9.86 24.50 29.48
CA ASP A 104 9.03 25.26 30.41
C ASP A 104 9.66 25.42 31.81
N ASN A 105 8.98 26.17 32.69
CA ASN A 105 9.41 26.37 34.08
C ASN A 105 9.30 25.10 34.96
N GLN A 106 8.55 24.09 34.51
CA GLN A 106 8.41 22.80 35.18
C GLN A 106 9.51 21.81 34.77
N ARG A 107 10.49 22.25 33.98
CA ARG A 107 11.60 21.45 33.44
C ARG A 107 11.14 20.39 32.43
N ASN A 108 9.91 20.48 31.91
CA ASN A 108 9.51 19.70 30.76
C ASN A 108 10.18 20.30 29.52
N PHE A 109 10.54 19.44 28.57
CA PHE A 109 11.06 19.91 27.29
C PHE A 109 10.60 19.03 26.14
N ARG A 110 10.49 19.64 24.96
CA ARG A 110 10.24 18.96 23.70
C ARG A 110 11.49 19.04 22.83
N PHE A 111 12.11 17.89 22.60
CA PHE A 111 13.31 17.74 21.78
C PHE A 111 12.90 17.36 20.36
N SER A 112 13.09 18.25 19.40
CA SER A 112 12.52 18.14 18.05
C SER A 112 13.61 18.19 16.99
N PHE A 113 13.51 17.36 15.98
CA PHE A 113 14.32 17.43 14.77
C PHE A 113 13.44 17.83 13.59
N VAL A 114 13.81 18.90 12.89
CA VAL A 114 13.03 19.44 11.77
C VAL A 114 13.91 19.46 10.53
N LYS A 115 13.43 18.89 9.43
CA LYS A 115 14.14 18.80 8.14
C LYS A 115 13.26 19.33 7.00
N ALA A 116 13.87 20.05 6.07
CA ALA A 116 13.24 20.49 4.83
C ALA A 116 13.08 19.30 3.87
N ASN A 117 11.90 19.14 3.29
CA ASN A 117 11.69 18.26 2.16
C ASN A 117 11.75 19.06 0.86
N TYR A 118 12.65 18.67 -0.03
CA TYR A 118 12.85 19.37 -1.29
C TYR A 118 11.93 18.88 -2.39
N LEU A 119 11.07 19.78 -2.90
CA LEU A 119 10.32 19.56 -4.13
C LEU A 119 11.20 19.79 -5.39
N GLY A 120 12.16 18.90 -5.64
CA GLY A 120 13.03 18.92 -6.83
C GLY A 120 14.34 19.71 -6.67
N THR A 121 14.97 20.10 -7.78
CA THR A 121 16.30 20.77 -7.82
C THR A 121 16.28 22.26 -7.49
N LYS A 122 15.10 22.86 -7.31
CA LYS A 122 14.95 24.22 -6.79
C LYS A 122 14.52 24.15 -5.33
N ARG A 123 15.18 24.92 -4.46
CA ARG A 123 14.82 25.13 -3.05
C ARG A 123 13.47 25.85 -2.94
N ASN A 124 12.36 25.14 -3.17
CA ASN A 124 11.02 25.61 -2.82
C ASN A 124 10.71 25.09 -1.41
N PHE A 125 10.89 25.95 -0.40
CA PHE A 125 10.63 25.66 1.02
C PHE A 125 9.12 25.65 1.34
N THR A 126 8.37 24.67 0.82
CA THR A 126 6.94 24.56 1.15
C THR A 126 6.67 23.55 2.25
N ASP A 127 7.40 22.42 2.33
CA ASP A 127 7.08 21.31 3.24
C ASP A 127 8.27 20.92 4.14
N PHE A 128 8.08 20.97 5.47
CA PHE A 128 9.06 20.50 6.45
C PHE A 128 8.50 19.26 7.17
N LYS A 129 9.38 18.33 7.54
CA LYS A 129 9.03 17.19 8.40
C LYS A 129 9.63 17.43 9.79
N ARG A 130 8.80 17.32 10.83
CA ARG A 130 9.21 17.39 12.23
C ARG A 130 9.03 16.05 12.92
N TYR A 131 10.05 15.66 13.67
CA TYR A 131 10.03 14.55 14.61
C TYR A 131 10.25 15.11 16.01
N SER A 132 9.53 14.63 17.01
CA SER A 132 9.63 15.20 18.36
C SER A 132 9.52 14.15 19.46
N TYR A 133 10.29 14.38 20.52
CA TYR A 133 10.13 13.74 21.82
C TYR A 133 9.60 14.75 22.82
N PHE A 134 8.50 14.42 23.50
CA PHE A 134 8.13 15.09 24.73
C PHE A 134 8.81 14.39 25.91
N VAL A 135 9.48 15.16 26.77
CA VAL A 135 10.24 14.65 27.91
C VAL A 135 9.82 15.41 29.17
N THR A 136 9.46 14.66 30.21
CA THR A 136 9.06 15.21 31.51
C THR A 136 9.82 14.53 32.65
N PRO A 137 10.29 15.25 33.68
CA PRO A 137 10.98 14.65 34.82
C PRO A 137 10.15 13.60 35.58
N ASN A 138 8.82 13.65 35.44
CA ASN A 138 7.88 12.79 36.13
C ASN A 138 7.67 11.42 35.46
N GLN A 139 8.19 11.22 34.23
CA GLN A 139 8.11 9.96 33.49
C GLN A 139 9.46 9.26 33.44
N THR A 140 9.45 7.97 33.05
CA THR A 140 10.68 7.18 32.90
C THR A 140 11.52 7.59 31.69
N ASN A 141 10.88 8.14 30.64
CA ASN A 141 11.49 8.61 29.38
C ASN A 141 12.39 7.57 28.70
N GLN A 142 12.10 6.28 28.87
CA GLN A 142 12.94 5.18 28.39
C GLN A 142 13.13 5.20 26.86
N THR A 143 12.11 5.60 26.11
CA THR A 143 12.19 5.73 24.65
C THR A 143 13.22 6.78 24.23
N PHE A 144 13.17 7.98 24.84
CA PHE A 144 14.16 9.04 24.60
C PHE A 144 15.56 8.59 25.02
N ILE A 145 15.70 7.97 26.19
CA ILE A 145 17.00 7.46 26.69
C ILE A 145 17.59 6.43 25.73
N LYS A 146 16.81 5.46 25.24
CA LYS A 146 17.29 4.40 24.36
C LYS A 146 17.62 4.91 22.96
N GLN A 147 16.79 5.79 22.38
CA GLN A 147 16.98 6.24 21.01
C GLN A 147 18.06 7.31 20.92
N ILE A 148 17.91 8.40 21.69
CA ILE A 148 18.84 9.51 21.68
C ILE A 148 20.14 9.15 22.39
N GLY A 149 20.09 8.35 23.47
CA GLY A 149 21.28 7.93 24.19
C GLY A 149 22.16 6.91 23.44
N ASN A 150 21.62 6.22 22.42
CA ASN A 150 22.40 5.35 21.53
C ASN A 150 22.68 5.99 20.16
N CYS A 151 22.25 7.24 19.94
CA CYS A 151 22.53 7.97 18.72
C CYS A 151 23.94 8.55 18.80
N ASN A 152 24.79 8.25 17.83
CA ASN A 152 26.16 8.75 17.78
C ASN A 152 26.28 10.10 17.03
N PHE A 153 25.17 10.63 16.49
CA PHE A 153 25.09 11.90 15.76
C PHE A 153 26.15 12.08 14.65
N ASN A 154 26.64 11.00 14.04
CA ASN A 154 27.68 11.10 13.01
C ASN A 154 27.13 11.50 11.65
N SER A 155 25.88 11.16 11.37
CA SER A 155 25.18 11.44 10.12
C SER A 155 23.77 11.98 10.35
N ILE A 156 23.25 12.74 9.39
CA ILE A 156 21.84 13.16 9.41
C ILE A 156 20.92 11.93 9.39
N ASP A 157 21.30 10.86 8.68
CA ASP A 157 20.50 9.63 8.64
C ASP A 157 20.45 8.92 10.00
N GLU A 158 21.53 8.92 10.79
CA GLU A 158 21.50 8.42 12.18
C GLU A 158 20.58 9.24 13.07
N ILE A 159 20.56 10.58 12.92
CA ILE A 159 19.63 11.46 13.64
C ILE A 159 18.20 11.15 13.22
N ILE A 160 17.92 11.06 11.92
CA ILE A 160 16.60 10.70 11.40
C ILE A 160 16.16 9.35 11.96
N ASN A 161 17.05 8.34 11.96
CA ASN A 161 16.74 7.02 12.50
C ASN A 161 16.45 7.05 14.00
N ALA A 162 17.21 7.82 14.78
CA ALA A 162 16.96 7.99 16.20
C ALA A 162 15.61 8.66 16.47
N PHE A 163 15.19 9.60 15.61
CA PHE A 163 13.91 10.28 15.70
C PHE A 163 12.78 9.61 14.89
N SER A 164 13.03 8.47 14.25
CA SER A 164 12.02 7.80 13.43
C SER A 164 11.13 6.92 14.29
N VAL A 165 9.83 6.95 13.99
CA VAL A 165 8.84 6.08 14.64
C VAL A 165 8.95 4.64 14.10
N GLU A 166 9.45 4.45 12.87
CA GLU A 166 9.47 3.13 12.22
C GLU A 166 10.37 2.11 12.95
N PRO A 167 11.63 2.42 13.33
CA PRO A 167 12.46 1.51 14.12
C PRO A 167 11.83 1.18 15.48
N LEU A 168 11.21 2.18 16.13
CA LEU A 168 10.51 2.00 17.40
C LEU A 168 9.33 1.04 17.26
N ASN A 169 8.49 1.26 16.25
CA ASN A 169 7.34 0.40 15.94
C ASN A 169 7.78 -1.03 15.62
N LYS A 170 8.87 -1.20 14.86
CA LYS A 170 9.43 -2.50 14.53
C LYS A 170 9.94 -3.23 15.78
N GLN A 171 10.63 -2.53 16.67
CA GLN A 171 11.12 -3.10 17.93
C GLN A 171 9.97 -3.49 18.86
N PHE A 172 9.01 -2.58 19.06
CA PHE A 172 7.85 -2.85 19.91
C PHE A 172 7.04 -4.02 19.38
N TYR A 173 6.85 -4.11 18.05
CA TYR A 173 6.23 -5.27 17.42
C TYR A 173 6.96 -6.58 17.74
N GLN A 174 8.29 -6.62 17.64
CA GLN A 174 9.06 -7.83 17.92
C GLN A 174 8.86 -8.31 19.36
N GLU A 175 8.81 -7.40 20.33
CA GLU A 175 8.54 -7.73 21.72
C GLU A 175 7.09 -8.23 21.92
N ILE A 176 6.09 -7.62 21.27
CA ILE A 176 4.70 -8.09 21.32
C ILE A 176 4.54 -9.46 20.68
N SER A 177 5.18 -9.71 19.52
CA SER A 177 5.19 -11.02 18.86
C SER A 177 5.83 -12.08 19.75
N LYS A 178 6.94 -11.76 20.42
CA LYS A 178 7.56 -12.65 21.42
C LYS A 178 6.62 -12.97 22.57
N SER A 179 5.90 -11.98 23.12
CA SER A 179 4.88 -12.20 24.16
C SER A 179 3.73 -13.08 23.66
N PHE A 180 3.29 -12.90 22.42
CA PHE A 180 2.28 -13.76 21.80
C PHE A 180 2.75 -15.23 21.73
N TYR A 181 3.95 -15.50 21.21
CA TYR A 181 4.47 -16.87 21.13
C TYR A 181 4.73 -17.51 22.49
N LYS A 182 5.14 -16.73 23.50
CA LYS A 182 5.23 -17.22 24.90
C LYS A 182 3.88 -17.68 25.44
N LEU A 183 2.78 -17.08 24.98
CA LEU A 183 1.43 -17.44 25.42
C LEU A 183 0.94 -18.73 24.76
N ILE A 184 1.01 -18.79 23.42
CA ILE A 184 0.42 -19.90 22.64
C ILE A 184 1.40 -21.06 22.34
N GLY A 185 2.71 -20.85 22.49
CA GLY A 185 3.75 -21.79 22.07
C GLY A 185 4.04 -21.73 20.56
N GLY A 186 5.30 -21.98 20.17
CA GLY A 186 5.73 -22.00 18.77
C GLY A 186 7.19 -21.61 18.57
N LYS A 187 7.66 -21.70 17.32
CA LYS A 187 9.02 -21.32 16.91
C LYS A 187 9.01 -19.94 16.27
N VAL A 188 9.81 -19.03 16.80
CA VAL A 188 9.99 -17.68 16.24
C VAL A 188 11.47 -17.39 16.01
N LYS A 189 11.76 -16.67 14.92
CA LYS A 189 13.11 -16.24 14.61
C LYS A 189 13.36 -14.86 15.22
N ILE A 190 14.25 -14.80 16.21
CA ILE A 190 14.67 -13.56 16.88
C ILE A 190 16.09 -13.24 16.45
N GLY A 191 16.24 -12.23 15.57
CA GLY A 191 17.50 -11.93 14.91
C GLY A 191 17.98 -13.09 14.03
N SER A 192 19.15 -13.65 14.36
CA SER A 192 19.71 -14.83 13.69
C SER A 192 19.37 -16.16 14.35
N LYS A 193 18.74 -16.16 15.55
CA LYS A 193 18.46 -17.37 16.34
C LYS A 193 16.99 -17.78 16.23
N ASN A 194 16.73 -19.08 16.14
CA ASN A 194 15.38 -19.64 16.28
C ASN A 194 15.16 -19.98 17.75
N VAL A 195 14.10 -19.44 18.35
CA VAL A 195 13.71 -19.69 19.73
C VAL A 195 12.37 -20.41 19.74
N GLU A 196 12.27 -21.48 20.51
CA GLU A 196 11.05 -22.27 20.67
C GLU A 196 10.44 -21.99 22.04
N PHE A 197 9.17 -21.60 22.06
CA PHE A 197 8.41 -21.34 23.27
C PHE A 197 7.39 -22.45 23.51
N GLN A 198 7.23 -22.84 24.77
CA GLN A 198 6.18 -23.75 25.21
C GLN A 198 4.89 -22.96 25.48
N THR A 199 3.74 -23.60 25.23
CA THR A 199 2.43 -22.98 25.50
C THR A 199 2.24 -22.75 26.99
N SER A 200 1.81 -21.56 27.37
CA SER A 200 1.50 -21.21 28.76
C SER A 200 0.00 -20.92 29.00
N LEU A 201 -0.77 -20.62 27.95
CA LEU A 201 -2.22 -20.48 27.99
C LEU A 201 -2.90 -21.86 28.13
N LYS A 202 -3.94 -21.93 28.96
CA LYS A 202 -4.86 -23.08 29.03
C LYS A 202 -6.30 -22.61 28.87
N LEU A 203 -7.00 -23.10 27.85
CA LEU A 203 -8.42 -22.82 27.63
C LEU A 203 -9.31 -23.94 28.22
N PRO A 204 -10.53 -23.63 28.70
CA PRO A 204 -11.47 -24.63 29.21
C PRO A 204 -11.90 -25.66 28.16
N ALA A 205 -11.81 -26.96 28.51
CA ALA A 205 -12.26 -28.09 27.68
C ALA A 205 -11.80 -28.07 26.20
N THR A 206 -10.70 -27.37 25.89
CA THR A 206 -10.26 -27.09 24.52
C THR A 206 -8.79 -27.51 24.36
N PRO A 207 -8.48 -28.72 23.85
CA PRO A 207 -7.10 -29.15 23.64
C PRO A 207 -6.41 -28.33 22.54
N ILE A 208 -5.18 -27.86 22.80
CA ILE A 208 -4.44 -26.99 21.87
C ILE A 208 -4.09 -27.68 20.55
N GLU A 209 -3.78 -28.98 20.59
CA GLU A 209 -3.38 -29.78 19.42
C GLU A 209 -4.42 -29.75 18.30
N THR A 210 -5.70 -29.70 18.66
CA THR A 210 -6.83 -29.69 17.72
C THR A 210 -7.46 -28.30 17.54
N ASN A 211 -7.17 -27.35 18.44
CA ASN A 211 -7.83 -26.03 18.48
C ASN A 211 -6.85 -24.85 18.52
N ARG A 212 -5.66 -24.99 17.93
CA ARG A 212 -4.63 -23.95 17.88
C ARG A 212 -5.17 -22.59 17.39
N LYS A 213 -6.10 -22.61 16.43
CA LYS A 213 -6.76 -21.40 15.91
C LYS A 213 -7.52 -20.65 17.01
N THR A 214 -8.33 -21.34 17.80
CA THR A 214 -9.08 -20.72 18.92
C THR A 214 -8.14 -20.11 19.96
N TYR A 215 -7.02 -20.77 20.26
CA TYR A 215 -5.97 -20.23 21.12
C TYR A 215 -5.34 -18.95 20.56
N GLN A 216 -5.02 -18.95 19.27
CA GLN A 216 -4.47 -17.79 18.58
C GLN A 216 -5.46 -16.62 18.59
N GLU A 217 -6.72 -16.87 18.23
CA GLU A 217 -7.77 -15.84 18.23
C GLU A 217 -8.01 -15.27 19.63
N PHE A 218 -8.03 -16.11 20.68
CA PHE A 218 -8.13 -15.66 22.06
C PHE A 218 -6.93 -14.81 22.49
N ALA A 219 -5.70 -15.26 22.22
CA ALA A 219 -4.48 -14.52 22.56
C ALA A 219 -4.41 -13.16 21.86
N VAL A 220 -4.77 -13.10 20.57
CA VAL A 220 -4.85 -11.86 19.80
C VAL A 220 -5.89 -10.92 20.42
N ARG A 221 -7.11 -11.39 20.72
CA ARG A 221 -8.15 -10.57 21.38
C ARG A 221 -7.71 -10.06 22.75
N LEU A 222 -7.07 -10.91 23.55
CA LEU A 222 -6.55 -10.55 24.88
C LEU A 222 -5.51 -9.43 24.79
N ILE A 223 -4.48 -9.61 23.95
CA ILE A 223 -3.44 -8.60 23.73
C ILE A 223 -4.08 -7.30 23.20
N GLY A 224 -5.02 -7.39 22.25
CA GLY A 224 -5.70 -6.22 21.68
C GLY A 224 -6.51 -5.42 22.69
N ARG A 225 -7.34 -6.09 23.49
CA ARG A 225 -8.08 -5.46 24.59
C ARG A 225 -7.14 -4.82 25.61
N THR A 226 -6.03 -5.49 25.92
CA THR A 226 -5.06 -5.02 26.92
C THR A 226 -4.31 -3.77 26.44
N ILE A 227 -3.78 -3.77 25.21
CA ILE A 227 -3.11 -2.61 24.62
C ILE A 227 -4.11 -1.46 24.42
N PHE A 228 -5.35 -1.75 24.02
CA PHE A 228 -6.40 -0.72 23.94
C PHE A 228 -6.65 -0.05 25.29
N CYS A 229 -6.78 -0.84 26.36
CA CYS A 229 -6.90 -0.28 27.72
C CYS A 229 -5.64 0.49 28.13
N TRP A 230 -4.46 0.12 27.63
CA TRP A 230 -3.24 0.88 27.84
C TRP A 230 -3.28 2.27 27.16
N PHE A 231 -3.81 2.38 25.94
CA PHE A 231 -4.08 3.68 25.31
C PHE A 231 -5.06 4.53 26.12
N LEU A 232 -6.11 3.91 26.67
CA LEU A 232 -7.06 4.63 27.55
C LEU A 232 -6.40 5.10 28.85
N LYS A 233 -5.50 4.31 29.44
CA LYS A 233 -4.69 4.70 30.61
C LYS A 233 -3.86 5.95 30.33
N SER A 234 -3.31 6.08 29.11
CA SER A 234 -2.56 7.28 28.71
C SER A 234 -3.42 8.53 28.61
N LYS A 235 -4.74 8.40 28.39
CA LYS A 235 -5.65 9.55 28.31
C LYS A 235 -6.05 10.07 29.70
N LYS A 236 -5.77 11.35 29.97
CA LYS A 236 -6.01 12.01 31.26
C LYS A 236 -6.95 13.20 31.15
N SER A 237 -7.66 13.53 32.24
CA SER A 237 -8.41 14.77 32.39
C SER A 237 -7.48 15.98 32.53
N GLU A 238 -8.03 17.19 32.51
CA GLU A 238 -7.27 18.43 32.79
C GLU A 238 -6.61 18.39 34.19
N ASN A 239 -7.22 17.68 35.13
CA ASN A 239 -6.68 17.42 36.47
C ASN A 239 -5.64 16.28 36.51
N SER A 240 -5.17 15.83 35.34
CA SER A 240 -4.21 14.72 35.18
C SER A 240 -4.71 13.36 35.70
N VAL A 241 -6.02 13.15 35.81
CA VAL A 241 -6.61 11.86 36.25
C VAL A 241 -6.83 10.95 35.03
N PRO A 242 -6.20 9.77 34.95
CA PRO A 242 -6.34 8.86 33.80
C PRO A 242 -7.74 8.25 33.69
N LEU A 243 -8.16 7.84 32.49
CA LEU A 243 -9.44 7.11 32.29
C LEU A 243 -9.42 5.73 32.93
N ILE A 244 -8.27 5.06 32.89
CA ILE A 244 -8.03 3.82 33.60
C ILE A 244 -6.91 4.07 34.63
N PRO A 245 -7.20 3.96 35.94
CA PRO A 245 -6.19 4.16 36.98
C PRO A 245 -5.01 3.20 36.87
N GLU A 246 -3.82 3.64 37.33
CA GLU A 246 -2.61 2.80 37.34
C GLU A 246 -2.74 1.57 38.25
N SER A 247 -3.65 1.63 39.22
CA SER A 247 -4.03 0.53 40.12
C SER A 247 -4.66 -0.66 39.39
N TRP A 248 -5.10 -0.48 38.14
CA TRP A 248 -5.65 -1.56 37.32
C TRP A 248 -4.62 -2.18 36.38
N LEU A 249 -3.73 -1.37 35.79
CA LEU A 249 -2.83 -1.78 34.71
C LEU A 249 -1.39 -1.39 35.01
N SER A 250 -0.65 -2.24 35.71
CA SER A 250 0.80 -2.10 35.89
C SER A 250 1.45 -3.42 36.29
N SER A 251 2.74 -3.57 35.97
CA SER A 251 3.55 -4.74 36.36
C SER A 251 3.54 -4.96 37.89
N LYS A 252 3.52 -3.88 38.68
CA LYS A 252 3.47 -3.90 40.15
C LYS A 252 2.19 -4.55 40.70
N ILE A 253 1.03 -4.26 40.11
CA ILE A 253 -0.25 -4.80 40.58
C ILE A 253 -0.35 -6.29 40.29
N VAL A 254 0.19 -6.74 39.14
CA VAL A 254 0.24 -8.18 38.82
C VAL A 254 1.06 -8.93 39.87
N ASN A 255 2.22 -8.38 40.27
CA ASN A 255 3.07 -8.95 41.33
C ASN A 255 2.40 -9.02 42.71
N GLN A 256 1.44 -8.13 42.99
CA GLN A 256 0.68 -8.10 44.24
C GLN A 256 -0.52 -9.05 44.24
N THR A 257 -0.86 -9.64 43.10
CA THR A 257 -2.00 -10.54 42.97
C THR A 257 -1.55 -11.97 43.29
N ASP A 258 -2.13 -12.58 44.34
CA ASP A 258 -1.78 -13.94 44.76
C ASP A 258 -2.25 -14.99 43.73
N GLU A 259 -1.31 -15.76 43.18
CA GLU A 259 -1.62 -16.87 42.25
C GLU A 259 -2.43 -17.99 42.91
N GLN A 260 -2.41 -18.10 44.25
CA GLN A 260 -3.12 -19.15 44.98
C GLN A 260 -4.62 -18.88 45.15
N GLU A 261 -5.06 -17.61 45.13
CA GLU A 261 -6.48 -17.24 45.26
C GLU A 261 -7.15 -17.04 43.90
N GLN A 262 -6.63 -16.16 43.03
CA GLN A 262 -7.11 -15.90 41.67
C GLN A 262 -5.99 -15.31 40.79
N ASN A 263 -5.82 -15.81 39.55
CA ASN A 263 -4.88 -15.19 38.60
C ASN A 263 -5.31 -13.75 38.22
N TYR A 264 -4.36 -12.92 37.84
CA TYR A 264 -4.57 -11.50 37.52
C TYR A 264 -5.63 -11.28 36.42
N TYR A 265 -5.75 -12.24 35.49
CA TYR A 265 -6.78 -12.18 34.47
C TYR A 265 -8.19 -12.15 35.08
N HIS A 266 -8.57 -13.12 35.91
CA HIS A 266 -9.93 -13.21 36.47
C HIS A 266 -10.19 -12.14 37.53
N SER A 267 -9.19 -11.77 38.32
CA SER A 267 -9.36 -10.79 39.40
C SER A 267 -9.49 -9.36 38.88
N VAL A 268 -8.80 -9.02 37.78
CA VAL A 268 -8.71 -7.65 37.26
C VAL A 268 -9.18 -7.53 35.80
N LEU A 269 -8.50 -8.16 34.83
CA LEU A 269 -8.75 -7.90 33.40
C LEU A 269 -10.12 -8.37 32.90
N GLU A 270 -10.54 -9.57 33.29
CA GLU A 270 -11.85 -10.12 32.93
C GLU A 270 -12.98 -9.22 33.42
N LYS A 271 -12.87 -8.72 34.67
CA LYS A 271 -13.81 -7.77 35.25
C LYS A 271 -13.73 -6.41 34.55
N LEU A 272 -12.53 -5.90 34.27
CA LEU A 272 -12.32 -4.66 33.54
C LEU A 272 -13.02 -4.68 32.19
N PHE A 273 -12.81 -5.74 31.41
CA PHE A 273 -13.39 -5.90 30.09
C PHE A 273 -14.91 -6.01 30.18
N PHE A 274 -15.43 -7.05 30.84
CA PHE A 274 -16.83 -7.42 30.68
C PHE A 274 -17.78 -6.80 31.70
N LEU A 275 -17.28 -6.37 32.87
CA LEU A 275 -18.11 -5.87 33.97
C LEU A 275 -17.93 -4.37 34.25
N VAL A 276 -16.86 -3.74 33.76
CA VAL A 276 -16.61 -2.30 33.94
C VAL A 276 -16.80 -1.55 32.63
N LEU A 277 -16.00 -1.82 31.61
CA LEU A 277 -16.05 -1.12 30.32
C LEU A 277 -17.35 -1.43 29.53
N ASN A 278 -17.96 -2.59 29.79
CA ASN A 278 -19.23 -3.01 29.20
C ASN A 278 -20.45 -2.88 30.14
N LYS A 279 -20.31 -2.28 31.32
CA LYS A 279 -21.46 -2.07 32.22
C LYS A 279 -21.52 -0.64 32.75
N LYS A 280 -22.73 -0.06 32.77
CA LYS A 280 -22.96 1.26 33.38
C LYS A 280 -22.66 1.23 34.86
N GLN A 281 -22.14 2.32 35.41
CA GLN A 281 -21.75 2.44 36.82
C GLN A 281 -22.84 1.99 37.80
N ASN A 282 -24.09 2.39 37.57
CA ASN A 282 -25.23 2.00 38.42
C ASN A 282 -25.51 0.49 38.44
N ASP A 283 -25.18 -0.23 37.37
CA ASP A 283 -25.42 -1.66 37.22
C ASP A 283 -24.25 -2.52 37.74
N ARG A 284 -23.16 -1.89 38.21
CA ARG A 284 -21.95 -2.57 38.71
C ARG A 284 -22.07 -3.06 40.15
N LYS A 285 -23.05 -2.58 40.91
CA LYS A 285 -23.23 -2.85 42.36
C LYS A 285 -23.36 -4.33 42.73
N ASN A 286 -23.77 -5.16 41.77
CA ASN A 286 -23.98 -6.59 41.98
C ASN A 286 -22.69 -7.42 41.83
N TYR A 287 -21.54 -6.79 41.57
CA TYR A 287 -20.27 -7.45 41.31
C TYR A 287 -19.20 -6.97 42.28
N GLU A 288 -18.32 -7.89 42.68
CA GLU A 288 -17.13 -7.56 43.46
C GLU A 288 -16.02 -7.09 42.51
N LEU A 289 -15.78 -5.78 42.49
CA LEU A 289 -14.86 -5.11 41.59
C LEU A 289 -13.68 -4.49 42.37
N PRO A 290 -12.48 -4.38 41.77
CA PRO A 290 -11.37 -3.63 42.34
C PRO A 290 -11.74 -2.17 42.67
N LYS A 291 -10.96 -1.56 43.57
CA LYS A 291 -11.12 -0.14 43.95
C LYS A 291 -10.99 0.77 42.73
N GLU A 292 -11.52 1.98 42.85
CA GLU A 292 -11.47 3.02 41.80
C GLU A 292 -12.24 2.68 40.52
N GLN A 293 -13.06 1.61 40.50
CA GLN A 293 -13.90 1.25 39.35
C GLN A 293 -14.82 2.40 38.89
N GLU A 294 -15.21 3.28 39.81
CA GLU A 294 -16.07 4.44 39.57
C GLU A 294 -15.41 5.46 38.62
N LEU A 295 -14.08 5.52 38.59
CA LEU A 295 -13.33 6.40 37.70
C LEU A 295 -13.31 5.90 36.25
N ILE A 296 -13.62 4.61 36.02
CA ILE A 296 -13.54 3.98 34.71
C ILE A 296 -14.90 4.12 33.99
N PRO A 297 -14.94 4.77 32.80
CA PRO A 297 -16.18 5.00 32.08
C PRO A 297 -16.72 3.71 31.44
N PHE A 298 -18.02 3.72 31.17
CA PHE A 298 -18.70 2.76 30.32
C PHE A 298 -18.53 3.14 28.84
N LEU A 299 -18.13 2.17 28.01
CA LEU A 299 -17.80 2.36 26.59
C LEU A 299 -18.73 1.59 25.63
N ASN A 300 -19.83 0.99 26.09
CA ASN A 300 -20.81 0.27 25.25
C ASN A 300 -20.33 -1.02 24.55
N GLY A 301 -19.58 -1.87 25.23
CA GLY A 301 -19.66 -3.31 24.95
C GLY A 301 -19.32 -3.82 23.56
N GLY A 302 -18.70 -3.06 22.66
CA GLY A 302 -18.29 -3.59 21.36
C GLY A 302 -17.19 -4.65 21.53
N LEU A 303 -15.94 -4.20 21.54
CA LEU A 303 -14.77 -5.04 21.85
C LEU A 303 -14.94 -5.82 23.16
N PHE A 304 -15.62 -5.20 24.12
CA PHE A 304 -15.79 -5.68 25.48
C PHE A 304 -17.10 -6.45 25.68
N GLU A 305 -17.81 -6.82 24.60
CA GLU A 305 -18.83 -7.86 24.68
C GLU A 305 -18.16 -9.21 24.81
N ALA A 306 -18.61 -9.99 25.80
CA ALA A 306 -18.18 -11.36 25.98
C ALA A 306 -18.69 -12.19 24.80
N GLN A 307 -17.75 -12.84 24.12
CA GLN A 307 -18.02 -13.78 23.05
C GLN A 307 -18.03 -15.20 23.62
N LEU A 308 -18.56 -16.16 22.85
CA LEU A 308 -18.58 -17.57 23.28
C LEU A 308 -17.16 -18.07 23.59
N ASP A 309 -16.21 -17.69 22.75
CA ASP A 309 -14.80 -18.06 22.87
C ASP A 309 -14.02 -17.20 23.88
N ASP A 310 -14.69 -16.30 24.61
CA ASP A 310 -14.10 -15.57 25.74
C ASP A 310 -14.27 -16.32 27.08
N PHE A 311 -15.02 -17.43 27.08
CA PHE A 311 -15.22 -18.29 28.26
C PHE A 311 -15.68 -17.53 29.52
N PHE A 312 -16.66 -16.64 29.36
CA PHE A 312 -17.22 -15.80 30.43
C PHE A 312 -18.61 -16.31 30.86
N PRO A 313 -18.70 -17.33 31.74
CA PRO A 313 -19.97 -17.95 32.08
C PRO A 313 -20.79 -17.09 33.04
N THR A 314 -22.12 -17.22 32.94
CA THR A 314 -23.06 -16.59 33.87
C THR A 314 -23.93 -17.65 34.53
N ASN A 315 -24.30 -17.42 35.79
CA ASN A 315 -25.22 -18.30 36.51
C ASN A 315 -26.67 -18.11 36.04
N ASN A 316 -27.60 -18.91 36.58
CA ASN A 316 -29.03 -18.85 36.25
C ASN A 316 -29.70 -17.49 36.53
N LYS A 317 -29.04 -16.59 37.26
CA LYS A 317 -29.48 -15.20 37.54
C LYS A 317 -28.76 -14.16 36.68
N GLY A 318 -27.92 -14.57 35.73
CA GLY A 318 -27.13 -13.69 34.86
C GLY A 318 -25.91 -13.05 35.54
N ILE A 319 -25.48 -13.56 36.69
CA ILE A 319 -24.31 -13.07 37.42
C ILE A 319 -23.08 -13.88 36.98
N HIS A 320 -21.96 -13.19 36.75
CA HIS A 320 -20.69 -13.77 36.32
C HIS A 320 -20.19 -14.87 37.28
N GLN A 321 -19.63 -15.94 36.73
CA GLN A 321 -18.90 -16.98 37.44
C GLN A 321 -17.50 -17.15 36.83
N ILE A 322 -16.50 -17.46 37.65
CA ILE A 322 -15.13 -17.66 37.17
C ILE A 322 -15.00 -19.02 36.51
N ALA A 323 -14.46 -19.04 35.29
CA ALA A 323 -14.09 -20.28 34.59
C ALA A 323 -12.70 -20.75 35.06
N PHE A 324 -12.64 -21.51 36.17
CA PHE A 324 -11.36 -21.94 36.79
C PHE A 324 -10.40 -22.73 35.87
N ASP A 325 -10.91 -23.28 34.77
CA ASP A 325 -10.12 -24.01 33.79
C ASP A 325 -9.37 -23.10 32.80
N LEU A 326 -9.75 -21.82 32.69
CA LEU A 326 -9.03 -20.81 31.93
C LEU A 326 -7.85 -20.31 32.77
N LYS A 327 -6.61 -20.59 32.32
CA LYS A 327 -5.40 -20.17 33.04
C LYS A 327 -4.46 -19.41 32.16
N ILE A 328 -4.08 -18.23 32.64
CA ILE A 328 -3.07 -17.34 32.07
C ILE A 328 -2.08 -17.01 33.20
N PRO A 329 -0.78 -17.31 33.07
CA PRO A 329 0.18 -17.06 34.15
C PRO A 329 0.37 -15.58 34.46
N ASN A 330 0.49 -15.22 35.74
CA ASN A 330 0.77 -13.82 36.14
C ASN A 330 2.13 -13.37 35.60
N GLN A 331 3.12 -14.27 35.55
CA GLN A 331 4.44 -14.00 34.97
C GLN A 331 4.35 -13.47 33.53
N TRP A 332 3.39 -13.95 32.73
CA TRP A 332 3.20 -13.47 31.36
C TRP A 332 2.73 -12.01 31.32
N PHE A 333 1.79 -11.65 32.20
CA PHE A 333 1.31 -10.27 32.32
C PHE A 333 2.37 -9.31 32.84
N ILE A 334 3.22 -9.75 33.78
CA ILE A 334 4.36 -8.96 34.27
C ILE A 334 5.27 -8.59 33.11
N GLU A 335 5.72 -9.59 32.33
CA GLU A 335 6.59 -9.36 31.18
C GLU A 335 5.93 -8.46 30.13
N LEU A 336 4.64 -8.68 29.83
CA LEU A 336 3.91 -7.84 28.88
C LEU A 336 3.83 -6.38 29.35
N PHE A 337 3.48 -6.13 30.62
CA PHE A 337 3.39 -4.78 31.14
C PHE A 337 4.75 -4.11 31.30
N GLU A 338 5.79 -4.84 31.66
CA GLU A 338 7.17 -4.32 31.65
C GLU A 338 7.60 -3.89 30.24
N ILE A 339 7.14 -4.59 29.20
CA ILE A 339 7.33 -4.14 27.81
C ILE A 339 6.55 -2.84 27.59
N LEU A 340 5.26 -2.79 27.88
CA LEU A 340 4.43 -1.58 27.66
C LEU A 340 4.94 -0.36 28.43
N GLU A 341 5.45 -0.53 29.65
CA GLU A 341 6.00 0.52 30.51
C GLU A 341 7.32 1.13 29.97
N GLN A 342 7.97 0.47 29.00
CA GLN A 342 9.19 1.00 28.35
C GLN A 342 8.90 1.96 27.18
N TYR A 343 7.66 1.99 26.69
CA TYR A 343 7.29 2.79 25.54
C TYR A 343 6.34 3.92 25.94
N ASN A 344 6.53 5.08 25.33
CA ASN A 344 5.58 6.18 25.41
C ASN A 344 4.44 5.91 24.41
N PHE A 345 3.20 5.95 24.89
CA PHE A 345 2.00 5.77 24.07
C PHE A 345 1.33 7.12 23.85
N THR A 346 1.07 7.45 22.59
CA THR A 346 0.20 8.56 22.22
C THR A 346 -1.17 8.03 21.85
N ILE A 347 -2.22 8.75 22.20
CA ILE A 347 -3.55 8.46 21.69
C ILE A 347 -3.77 9.06 20.31
N ASP A 348 -2.99 10.06 19.91
CA ASP A 348 -3.14 10.74 18.62
C ASP A 348 -2.40 9.93 17.52
N GLU A 349 -3.07 9.59 16.41
CA GLU A 349 -2.32 9.07 15.24
C GLU A 349 -1.39 10.17 14.75
N ASN A 350 -0.11 9.85 14.54
CA ASN A 350 0.90 10.80 14.05
C ASN A 350 0.45 11.43 12.72
N SER A 351 1.07 12.50 12.21
CA SER A 351 0.83 12.94 10.82
C SER A 351 2.04 12.62 9.95
N ILE A 352 1.92 12.78 8.62
CA ILE A 352 3.07 12.56 7.70
C ILE A 352 4.17 13.62 7.91
N TYR A 353 3.78 14.81 8.36
CA TYR A 353 4.66 15.98 8.46
C TYR A 353 5.09 16.30 9.89
N ASP A 354 4.31 15.87 10.88
CA ASP A 354 4.56 16.04 12.31
C ASP A 354 4.32 14.71 13.03
N ALA A 355 5.41 14.08 13.46
CA ALA A 355 5.39 12.79 14.15
C ALA A 355 6.02 12.92 15.55
N GLU A 356 5.29 12.44 16.55
CA GLU A 356 5.81 12.25 17.89
C GLU A 356 6.38 10.83 18.02
N VAL A 357 7.59 10.70 18.54
CA VAL A 357 8.27 9.41 18.66
C VAL A 357 7.71 8.62 19.83
N SER A 358 6.54 8.04 19.57
CA SER A 358 5.68 7.34 20.50
C SER A 358 4.88 6.28 19.74
N ILE A 359 4.34 5.30 20.46
CA ILE A 359 3.47 4.27 19.91
C ILE A 359 2.08 4.86 19.75
N ASP A 360 1.58 4.88 18.52
CA ASP A 360 0.27 5.41 18.15
C ASP A 360 -0.75 4.29 17.82
N PRO A 361 -2.04 4.62 17.67
CA PRO A 361 -3.07 3.64 17.29
C PRO A 361 -2.87 2.99 15.91
N GLU A 362 -2.15 3.65 14.99
CA GLU A 362 -1.84 3.08 13.66
C GLU A 362 -1.03 1.79 13.82
N MET A 363 -0.12 1.77 14.81
CA MET A 363 0.74 0.64 15.11
C MET A 363 0.00 -0.64 15.53
N LEU A 364 -1.23 -0.52 16.07
CA LEU A 364 -2.10 -1.67 16.29
C LEU A 364 -2.31 -2.43 14.98
N GLY A 365 -2.66 -1.72 13.90
CA GLY A 365 -2.87 -2.35 12.59
C GLY A 365 -1.69 -3.20 12.16
N THR A 366 -0.49 -2.63 12.27
CA THR A 366 0.76 -3.30 11.92
C THR A 366 1.06 -4.49 12.82
N ILE A 367 0.90 -4.38 14.15
CA ILE A 367 1.12 -5.52 15.06
C ILE A 367 0.18 -6.66 14.67
N PHE A 368 -1.11 -6.35 14.58
CA PHE A 368 -2.12 -7.37 14.46
C PHE A 368 -2.09 -8.07 13.10
N GLU A 369 -1.89 -7.33 11.99
CA GLU A 369 -1.71 -7.95 10.67
C GLU A 369 -0.49 -8.89 10.64
N ASN A 370 0.58 -8.52 11.35
CA ASN A 370 1.78 -9.33 11.40
C ASN A 370 1.60 -10.58 12.28
N LEU A 371 0.92 -10.48 13.42
CA LEU A 371 0.54 -11.64 14.23
C LEU A 371 -0.43 -12.56 13.47
N LEU A 372 -1.35 -11.99 12.71
CA LEU A 372 -2.25 -12.74 11.83
C LEU A 372 -1.49 -13.53 10.76
N ALA A 373 -0.37 -13.00 10.26
CA ALA A 373 0.47 -13.70 9.31
C ALA A 373 1.13 -14.97 9.88
N GLU A 374 0.99 -15.23 11.19
CA GLU A 374 1.48 -16.41 11.91
C GLU A 374 0.36 -17.44 12.19
N ILE A 375 -0.90 -17.11 11.87
CA ILE A 375 -2.11 -17.90 12.19
C ILE A 375 -2.51 -18.88 11.06
N ASP A 376 -1.87 -18.87 9.90
CA ASP A 376 -2.25 -19.74 8.77
C ASP A 376 -1.85 -21.22 9.02
N PRO A 377 -2.82 -22.14 9.12
CA PRO A 377 -2.58 -23.53 9.53
C PRO A 377 -1.89 -24.42 8.48
N ASP A 378 -1.82 -24.01 7.21
CA ASP A 378 -1.46 -24.94 6.11
C ASP A 378 -0.01 -24.84 5.61
N THR A 379 0.80 -23.87 6.06
CA THR A 379 2.20 -23.79 5.59
C THR A 379 3.18 -23.29 6.64
N GLU A 380 4.28 -24.03 6.88
CA GLU A 380 5.50 -23.57 7.56
C GLU A 380 6.26 -22.43 6.80
N LYS A 381 5.56 -21.70 5.92
CA LYS A 381 6.06 -20.51 5.22
C LYS A 381 5.16 -19.34 5.60
N SER A 382 5.76 -18.19 5.89
CA SER A 382 5.05 -16.98 6.34
C SER A 382 3.77 -16.72 5.54
N ALA A 383 2.63 -16.63 6.23
CA ALA A 383 1.32 -16.52 5.60
C ALA A 383 1.18 -15.29 4.69
N ARG A 384 2.08 -14.30 4.81
CA ARG A 384 2.18 -13.15 3.88
C ARG A 384 2.21 -13.55 2.41
N LYS A 385 2.85 -14.67 2.04
CA LYS A 385 2.88 -15.18 0.65
C LYS A 385 1.61 -15.95 0.23
N ALA A 386 0.80 -16.36 1.20
CA ALA A 386 -0.41 -17.17 0.98
C ALA A 386 -1.67 -16.30 0.98
N THR A 387 -1.81 -15.37 1.92
CA THR A 387 -2.94 -14.42 2.01
C THR A 387 -2.73 -13.19 1.12
N GLY A 388 -1.47 -12.81 0.85
CA GLY A 388 -1.15 -11.61 0.07
C GLY A 388 -1.48 -10.30 0.78
N SER A 389 -1.72 -10.34 2.10
CA SER A 389 -2.04 -9.17 2.93
C SER A 389 -0.76 -8.42 3.30
N PHE A 390 -0.63 -7.17 2.85
CA PHE A 390 0.50 -6.30 3.17
C PHE A 390 0.01 -4.95 3.69
N TYR A 391 0.64 -4.48 4.77
CA TYR A 391 0.41 -3.14 5.29
C TYR A 391 0.70 -2.10 4.21
N THR A 392 -0.21 -1.15 4.02
CA THR A 392 -0.05 -0.09 3.02
C THR A 392 0.62 1.12 3.64
N PRO A 393 1.80 1.56 3.13
CA PRO A 393 2.47 2.75 3.65
C PRO A 393 1.54 3.96 3.67
N ARG A 394 1.62 4.74 4.74
CA ARG A 394 0.72 5.87 4.97
C ARG A 394 0.75 6.92 3.87
N GLU A 395 1.93 7.22 3.32
CA GLU A 395 2.10 8.16 2.20
C GLU A 395 1.26 7.75 0.98
N ILE A 396 1.11 6.44 0.75
CA ILE A 396 0.29 5.88 -0.33
C ILE A 396 -1.20 5.96 0.02
N VAL A 397 -1.57 5.60 1.25
CA VAL A 397 -2.96 5.70 1.73
C VAL A 397 -3.46 7.14 1.60
N ASP A 398 -2.70 8.09 2.12
CA ASP A 398 -3.01 9.52 2.07
C ASP A 398 -3.16 10.04 0.63
N TYR A 399 -2.23 9.65 -0.26
CA TYR A 399 -2.30 10.01 -1.67
C TYR A 399 -3.57 9.45 -2.33
N MET A 400 -3.81 8.15 -2.21
CA MET A 400 -4.95 7.49 -2.85
C MET A 400 -6.29 8.04 -2.37
N VAL A 401 -6.42 8.27 -1.06
CA VAL A 401 -7.63 8.87 -0.47
C VAL A 401 -7.84 10.29 -0.97
N GLU A 402 -6.80 11.13 -0.94
CA GLU A 402 -6.90 12.52 -1.37
C GLU A 402 -7.31 12.60 -2.84
N GLN A 403 -6.63 11.87 -3.73
CA GLN A 403 -6.95 11.88 -5.16
C GLN A 403 -8.36 11.32 -5.46
N SER A 404 -8.81 10.32 -4.68
CA SER A 404 -10.17 9.79 -4.81
C SER A 404 -11.23 10.80 -4.37
N LEU A 405 -11.01 11.51 -3.27
CA LEU A 405 -11.91 12.56 -2.78
C LEU A 405 -11.96 13.77 -3.73
N VAL A 406 -10.81 14.19 -4.27
CA VAL A 406 -10.73 15.26 -5.27
C VAL A 406 -11.53 14.87 -6.52
N GLN A 407 -11.34 13.65 -7.02
CA GLN A 407 -12.07 13.17 -8.19
C GLN A 407 -13.58 13.07 -7.93
N TYR A 408 -13.99 12.59 -6.75
CA TYR A 408 -15.39 12.59 -6.34
C TYR A 408 -15.97 14.03 -6.29
N LEU A 409 -15.27 14.98 -5.67
CA LEU A 409 -15.73 16.37 -5.56
C LEU A 409 -15.84 17.07 -6.92
N LYS A 410 -14.95 16.78 -7.88
CA LYS A 410 -15.07 17.28 -9.26
C LYS A 410 -16.42 16.94 -9.91
N THR A 411 -17.02 15.80 -9.55
CA THR A 411 -18.35 15.40 -10.06
C THR A 411 -19.50 16.19 -9.41
N LYS A 412 -19.28 16.79 -8.24
CA LYS A 412 -20.30 17.52 -7.46
C LYS A 412 -20.22 19.03 -7.62
N VAL A 413 -19.01 19.56 -7.83
CA VAL A 413 -18.74 20.98 -8.05
C VAL A 413 -18.04 21.20 -9.39
N LEU A 414 -18.84 21.41 -10.44
CA LEU A 414 -18.35 21.65 -11.80
C LEU A 414 -17.59 22.99 -11.89
N ASN A 415 -16.65 23.08 -12.84
CA ASN A 415 -15.86 24.27 -13.18
C ASN A 415 -14.92 24.80 -12.09
N GLN A 416 -14.61 24.01 -11.07
CA GLN A 416 -13.61 24.37 -10.06
C GLN A 416 -12.21 23.90 -10.47
N LYS A 417 -11.19 24.73 -10.21
CA LYS A 417 -9.79 24.35 -10.42
C LYS A 417 -9.41 23.26 -9.43
N GLU A 418 -8.77 22.21 -9.93
CA GLU A 418 -8.29 21.09 -9.11
C GLU A 418 -7.33 21.53 -8.01
N GLU A 419 -6.49 22.54 -8.27
CA GLU A 419 -5.59 23.13 -7.28
C GLU A 419 -6.35 23.62 -6.03
N ASN A 420 -7.52 24.24 -6.20
CA ASN A 420 -8.33 24.72 -5.07
C ASN A 420 -8.92 23.56 -4.27
N LEU A 421 -9.27 22.45 -4.92
CA LEU A 421 -9.75 21.24 -4.25
C LEU A 421 -8.61 20.54 -3.49
N LEU A 422 -7.38 20.57 -4.01
CA LEU A 422 -6.22 20.04 -3.31
C LEU A 422 -5.87 20.86 -2.06
N GLU A 423 -6.01 22.19 -2.12
CA GLU A 423 -5.70 23.09 -0.99
C GLU A 423 -6.52 22.78 0.28
N ILE A 424 -7.77 22.35 0.16
CA ILE A 424 -8.57 22.00 1.35
C ILE A 424 -8.09 20.71 2.03
N PHE A 425 -7.37 19.83 1.34
CA PHE A 425 -6.83 18.60 1.91
C PHE A 425 -5.39 18.73 2.41
N LYS A 426 -4.65 19.75 1.97
CA LYS A 426 -3.28 20.05 2.44
C LYS A 426 -3.25 20.54 3.89
N GLU A 427 -2.17 20.24 4.59
CA GLU A 427 -1.89 20.84 5.90
C GLU A 427 -1.57 22.33 5.75
N GLY A 428 -2.13 23.17 6.62
CA GLY A 428 -2.01 24.63 6.52
C GLY A 428 -2.73 25.29 5.34
N GLY A 429 -3.40 24.52 4.47
CA GLY A 429 -4.17 25.07 3.36
C GLY A 429 -5.40 25.88 3.82
N THR A 430 -5.96 26.69 2.91
CA THR A 430 -7.09 27.59 3.20
C THR A 430 -8.31 27.30 2.34
N ASN A 431 -9.50 27.67 2.84
CA ASN A 431 -10.71 27.62 2.02
C ASN A 431 -10.73 28.80 1.03
N LYS A 432 -10.62 28.50 -0.26
CA LYS A 432 -10.64 29.48 -1.36
C LYS A 432 -11.98 29.54 -2.10
N PHE A 433 -13.00 28.84 -1.61
CA PHE A 433 -14.31 28.74 -2.26
C PHE A 433 -15.28 29.81 -1.73
N ASP A 434 -16.21 30.23 -2.59
CA ASP A 434 -17.33 31.05 -2.16
C ASP A 434 -18.29 30.23 -1.27
N LYS A 435 -19.21 30.92 -0.59
CA LYS A 435 -20.13 30.29 0.37
C LYS A 435 -20.99 29.19 -0.26
N ASN A 436 -21.51 29.42 -1.48
CA ASN A 436 -22.36 28.45 -2.17
C ASN A 436 -21.58 27.19 -2.57
N THR A 437 -20.37 27.34 -3.12
CA THR A 437 -19.52 26.18 -3.45
C THR A 437 -19.08 25.45 -2.18
N THR A 438 -18.74 26.18 -1.11
CA THR A 438 -18.42 25.60 0.20
C THR A 438 -19.57 24.72 0.72
N GLU A 439 -20.81 25.21 0.69
CA GLU A 439 -21.98 24.42 1.11
C GLU A 439 -22.21 23.17 0.23
N LYS A 440 -21.97 23.25 -1.08
CA LYS A 440 -22.03 22.08 -1.98
C LYS A 440 -20.96 21.04 -1.65
N ILE A 441 -19.74 21.48 -1.35
CA ILE A 441 -18.65 20.58 -0.93
C ILE A 441 -19.00 19.92 0.41
N LEU A 442 -19.48 20.71 1.39
CA LEU A 442 -19.92 20.19 2.69
C LEU A 442 -21.03 19.13 2.53
N LYS A 443 -22.02 19.40 1.68
CA LYS A 443 -23.07 18.44 1.34
C LYS A 443 -22.48 17.16 0.74
N ALA A 444 -21.61 17.29 -0.26
CA ALA A 444 -20.97 16.15 -0.92
C ALA A 444 -20.17 15.28 0.06
N LEU A 445 -19.40 15.90 0.97
CA LEU A 445 -18.63 15.19 2.00
C LEU A 445 -19.53 14.53 3.06
N SER A 446 -20.71 15.08 3.35
CA SER A 446 -21.67 14.46 4.29
C SER A 446 -22.40 13.25 3.72
N GLU A 447 -22.47 13.12 2.39
CA GLU A 447 -23.25 12.10 1.69
C GLU A 447 -22.38 11.00 1.06
N VAL A 448 -21.07 11.22 0.92
CA VAL A 448 -20.13 10.28 0.28
C VAL A 448 -20.12 8.92 0.97
N LYS A 449 -20.15 7.84 0.18
CA LYS A 449 -20.02 6.45 0.64
C LYS A 449 -18.72 5.85 0.12
N ILE A 450 -17.82 5.47 1.02
CA ILE A 450 -16.47 4.96 0.75
C ILE A 450 -16.38 3.52 1.27
N LEU A 451 -16.06 2.58 0.38
CA LEU A 451 -15.86 1.18 0.72
C LEU A 451 -14.41 0.76 0.51
N ASP A 452 -13.85 0.08 1.50
CA ASP A 452 -12.70 -0.78 1.32
C ASP A 452 -13.10 -2.27 1.36
N PRO A 453 -13.04 -3.00 0.22
CA PRO A 453 -13.51 -4.38 0.13
C PRO A 453 -12.51 -5.43 0.63
N ALA A 454 -11.30 -5.02 1.05
CA ALA A 454 -10.29 -5.86 1.65
C ALA A 454 -9.52 -5.01 2.68
N CYS A 455 -10.24 -4.57 3.72
CA CYS A 455 -9.80 -3.43 4.51
C CYS A 455 -8.64 -3.71 5.46
N GLY A 456 -8.31 -4.97 5.74
CA GLY A 456 -7.26 -5.33 6.68
C GLY A 456 -7.47 -4.64 8.03
N SER A 457 -6.43 -4.01 8.54
CA SER A 457 -6.46 -3.19 9.76
C SER A 457 -7.18 -1.83 9.64
N GLY A 458 -7.77 -1.51 8.49
CA GLY A 458 -8.57 -0.30 8.29
C GLY A 458 -7.78 0.95 7.89
N ALA A 459 -6.62 0.77 7.24
CA ALA A 459 -5.77 1.89 6.81
C ALA A 459 -6.50 2.91 5.91
N PHE A 460 -7.18 2.46 4.85
CA PHE A 460 -7.93 3.37 3.97
C PHE A 460 -9.18 3.99 4.62
N PRO A 461 -10.01 3.23 5.37
CA PRO A 461 -11.06 3.81 6.21
C PRO A 461 -10.59 4.96 7.11
N MET A 462 -9.48 4.77 7.83
CA MET A 462 -8.93 5.81 8.72
C MET A 462 -8.30 6.97 7.94
N GLY A 463 -7.59 6.69 6.84
CA GLY A 463 -7.07 7.73 5.96
C GLY A 463 -8.17 8.63 5.38
N ALA A 464 -9.30 8.03 4.96
CA ALA A 464 -10.48 8.75 4.49
C ALA A 464 -11.10 9.61 5.60
N LEU A 465 -11.24 9.06 6.82
CA LEU A 465 -11.70 9.81 7.99
C LEU A 465 -10.84 11.07 8.21
N HIS A 466 -9.52 10.91 8.27
CA HIS A 466 -8.59 12.02 8.53
C HIS A 466 -8.59 13.07 7.42
N LYS A 467 -8.56 12.68 6.14
CA LYS A 467 -8.60 13.65 5.04
C LYS A 467 -9.90 14.44 4.99
N ILE A 468 -11.04 13.80 5.26
CA ILE A 468 -12.33 14.51 5.31
C ILE A 468 -12.35 15.50 6.48
N ILE A 469 -11.86 15.13 7.67
CA ILE A 469 -11.76 16.03 8.82
C ILE A 469 -10.90 17.24 8.50
N ASN A 470 -9.72 17.02 7.91
CA ASN A 470 -8.81 18.11 7.52
C ASN A 470 -9.48 19.10 6.56
N ALA A 471 -10.36 18.63 5.66
CA ALA A 471 -11.15 19.50 4.81
C ALA A 471 -12.26 20.22 5.60
N LEU A 472 -13.00 19.52 6.46
CA LEU A 472 -14.08 20.11 7.27
C LEU A 472 -13.59 21.17 8.26
N GLN A 473 -12.40 21.01 8.84
CA GLN A 473 -11.76 22.01 9.70
C GLN A 473 -11.55 23.35 8.97
N LYS A 474 -11.37 23.32 7.65
CA LYS A 474 -11.20 24.52 6.81
C LYS A 474 -12.53 25.04 6.26
N LEU A 475 -13.45 24.16 5.90
CA LEU A 475 -14.72 24.50 5.27
C LEU A 475 -15.79 24.95 6.29
N ASP A 476 -15.81 24.35 7.49
CA ASP A 476 -16.75 24.64 8.57
C ASP A 476 -16.03 24.56 9.93
N PRO A 477 -15.17 25.54 10.30
CA PRO A 477 -14.26 25.46 11.45
C PRO A 477 -14.94 25.19 12.80
N ASN A 478 -16.18 25.65 12.98
CA ASN A 478 -16.97 25.45 14.21
C ASN A 478 -17.96 24.27 14.11
N ALA A 479 -17.88 23.46 13.06
CA ALA A 479 -18.78 22.34 12.77
C ALA A 479 -20.28 22.71 12.82
N THR A 480 -20.63 23.97 12.55
CA THR A 480 -22.00 24.49 12.71
C THR A 480 -22.91 23.92 11.64
N TRP A 481 -22.46 23.94 10.39
CA TRP A 481 -23.21 23.35 9.27
C TRP A 481 -23.30 21.83 9.45
N TRP A 482 -22.17 21.20 9.79
CA TRP A 482 -22.07 19.75 9.93
C TRP A 482 -22.98 19.20 11.02
N LYS A 483 -23.02 19.87 12.17
CA LYS A 483 -23.91 19.55 13.30
C LYS A 483 -25.39 19.68 12.92
N ASN A 484 -25.78 20.79 12.30
CA ASN A 484 -27.16 21.03 11.87
C ASN A 484 -27.63 19.96 10.87
N LYS A 485 -26.76 19.56 9.93
CA LYS A 485 -27.06 18.51 8.96
C LYS A 485 -27.26 17.15 9.63
N GLN A 486 -26.42 16.80 10.61
CA GLN A 486 -26.58 15.55 11.37
C GLN A 486 -27.90 15.50 12.13
N ILE A 487 -28.28 16.60 12.79
CA ILE A 487 -29.56 16.70 13.49
C ILE A 487 -30.72 16.56 12.51
N ALA A 488 -30.68 17.27 11.37
CA ALA A 488 -31.74 17.22 10.37
C ALA A 488 -31.94 15.83 9.74
N ASN A 489 -30.89 15.01 9.65
CA ASN A 489 -30.96 13.65 9.13
C ASN A 489 -31.65 12.66 10.08
N VAL A 490 -31.91 13.03 11.34
CA VAL A 490 -32.65 12.19 12.29
C VAL A 490 -34.16 12.40 12.08
N PRO A 491 -34.95 11.38 11.72
CA PRO A 491 -36.35 11.57 11.34
C PRO A 491 -37.30 11.92 12.50
N ASN A 492 -36.92 11.66 13.75
CA ASN A 492 -37.77 11.85 14.93
C ASN A 492 -37.41 13.13 15.70
N ALA A 493 -38.36 14.05 15.86
CA ALA A 493 -38.18 15.33 16.56
C ALA A 493 -37.68 15.21 18.02
N ILE A 494 -38.08 14.15 18.74
CA ILE A 494 -37.60 13.88 20.10
C ILE A 494 -36.13 13.44 20.06
N ALA A 495 -35.78 12.57 19.10
CA ALA A 495 -34.40 12.13 18.91
C ALA A 495 -33.50 13.26 18.37
N GLN A 496 -34.04 14.18 17.57
CA GLN A 496 -33.37 15.42 17.15
C GLN A 496 -33.03 16.30 18.36
N LYS A 497 -33.99 16.51 19.27
CA LYS A 497 -33.77 17.30 20.50
C LYS A 497 -32.70 16.64 21.39
N MET A 498 -32.79 15.33 21.58
CA MET A 498 -31.78 14.57 22.34
C MET A 498 -30.39 14.61 21.68
N LEU A 499 -30.31 14.49 20.35
CA LEU A 499 -29.04 14.58 19.63
C LEU A 499 -28.48 16.01 19.69
N LYS A 500 -29.33 17.03 19.60
CA LYS A 500 -28.93 18.42 19.74
C LYS A 500 -28.35 18.70 21.13
N GLU A 501 -29.06 18.33 22.18
CA GLU A 501 -28.59 18.45 23.57
C GLU A 501 -27.26 17.70 23.79
N LYS A 502 -27.10 16.52 23.15
CA LYS A 502 -25.83 15.78 23.16
C LYS A 502 -24.69 16.52 22.46
N LEU A 503 -24.91 17.02 21.25
CA LEU A 503 -23.86 17.67 20.44
C LEU A 503 -23.59 19.12 20.87
N ASP A 504 -24.42 19.73 21.71
CA ASP A 504 -24.21 21.10 22.24
C ASP A 504 -23.04 21.19 23.23
N GLY A 505 -22.63 20.07 23.84
CA GLY A 505 -21.51 20.02 24.80
C GLY A 505 -20.21 19.39 24.28
N GLU A 506 -20.14 18.99 23.00
CA GLU A 506 -19.04 18.19 22.44
C GLU A 506 -18.11 19.00 21.53
N ASN A 507 -16.88 18.51 21.36
CA ASN A 507 -15.89 19.11 20.46
C ASN A 507 -16.31 19.00 18.99
N ALA A 508 -16.05 20.05 18.20
CA ALA A 508 -16.26 20.08 16.75
C ALA A 508 -15.64 18.88 16.02
N ASP A 509 -14.44 18.44 16.40
CA ASP A 509 -13.77 17.30 15.76
C ASP A 509 -14.45 15.97 16.08
N TYR A 510 -14.93 15.78 17.32
CA TYR A 510 -15.75 14.63 17.68
C TYR A 510 -17.04 14.57 16.84
N ILE A 511 -17.74 15.70 16.72
CA ILE A 511 -18.97 15.82 15.93
C ILE A 511 -18.71 15.48 14.45
N ARG A 512 -17.56 15.90 13.89
CA ARG A 512 -17.13 15.55 12.54
C ARG A 512 -16.87 14.05 12.41
N LYS A 513 -15.99 13.50 13.26
CA LYS A 513 -15.59 12.08 13.24
C LYS A 513 -16.79 11.15 13.34
N LEU A 514 -17.68 11.41 14.29
CA LEU A 514 -18.90 10.64 14.47
C LEU A 514 -19.73 10.64 13.19
N GLY A 515 -20.01 11.83 12.62
CA GLY A 515 -20.78 11.95 11.39
C GLY A 515 -20.17 11.18 10.20
N ILE A 516 -18.84 11.22 10.05
CA ILE A 516 -18.12 10.54 8.96
C ILE A 516 -18.13 9.01 9.14
N ILE A 517 -17.80 8.51 10.33
CA ILE A 517 -17.82 7.05 10.61
C ILE A 517 -19.24 6.50 10.42
N GLN A 518 -20.26 7.23 10.88
CA GLN A 518 -21.64 6.80 10.77
C GLN A 518 -22.19 6.80 9.35
N ASN A 519 -21.72 7.71 8.49
CA ASN A 519 -22.35 7.90 7.17
C ASN A 519 -21.46 7.51 5.99
N SER A 520 -20.15 7.56 6.12
CA SER A 520 -19.26 7.54 4.95
C SER A 520 -18.33 6.34 4.87
N ILE A 521 -17.97 5.74 6.00
CA ILE A 521 -16.90 4.75 6.06
C ILE A 521 -17.48 3.33 6.14
N TYR A 522 -17.01 2.45 5.25
CA TYR A 522 -17.41 1.04 5.17
C TYR A 522 -16.18 0.18 4.85
N GLY A 523 -16.08 -1.00 5.47
CA GLY A 523 -14.97 -1.92 5.27
C GLY A 523 -15.43 -3.38 5.29
N VAL A 524 -14.79 -4.22 4.47
CA VAL A 524 -15.01 -5.66 4.43
C VAL A 524 -13.67 -6.36 4.51
N ASP A 525 -13.58 -7.40 5.33
CA ASP A 525 -12.45 -8.32 5.32
C ASP A 525 -12.90 -9.77 5.50
N ILE A 526 -12.16 -10.73 4.95
CA ILE A 526 -12.48 -12.15 5.12
C ILE A 526 -12.08 -12.64 6.52
N GLN A 527 -11.11 -11.99 7.16
CA GLN A 527 -10.61 -12.35 8.48
C GLN A 527 -11.36 -11.58 9.58
N PRO A 528 -12.03 -12.26 10.53
CA PRO A 528 -12.76 -11.59 11.61
C PRO A 528 -11.90 -10.62 12.41
N ILE A 529 -10.65 -11.00 12.68
CA ILE A 529 -9.70 -10.20 13.45
C ILE A 529 -9.36 -8.88 12.74
N ALA A 530 -9.19 -8.88 11.41
CA ALA A 530 -8.95 -7.66 10.62
C ALA A 530 -10.09 -6.65 10.79
N SER A 531 -11.33 -7.15 10.70
CA SER A 531 -12.54 -6.35 10.95
C SER A 531 -12.57 -5.79 12.37
N GLU A 532 -12.21 -6.58 13.39
CA GLU A 532 -12.13 -6.11 14.78
C GLU A 532 -11.10 -4.99 14.98
N ILE A 533 -9.93 -5.07 14.34
CA ILE A 533 -8.91 -4.02 14.43
C ILE A 533 -9.40 -2.72 13.78
N SER A 534 -10.07 -2.82 12.64
CA SER A 534 -10.67 -1.67 11.98
C SER A 534 -11.70 -0.97 12.87
N LYS A 535 -12.52 -1.75 13.60
CA LYS A 535 -13.45 -1.21 14.61
C LYS A 535 -12.70 -0.55 15.77
N LEU A 536 -11.64 -1.19 16.29
CA LEU A 536 -10.82 -0.67 17.38
C LEU A 536 -10.18 0.67 17.06
N ARG A 537 -9.57 0.79 15.89
CA ARG A 537 -8.96 2.05 15.43
C ARG A 537 -10.01 3.14 15.25
N SER A 538 -11.17 2.81 14.67
CA SER A 538 -12.30 3.73 14.57
C SER A 538 -12.74 4.23 15.95
N PHE A 539 -12.74 3.36 16.97
CA PHE A 539 -13.07 3.73 18.34
C PHE A 539 -12.02 4.61 19.01
N LEU A 540 -10.73 4.26 18.91
CA LEU A 540 -9.66 5.11 19.44
C LEU A 540 -9.75 6.51 18.81
N SER A 541 -9.99 6.58 17.49
CA SER A 541 -10.13 7.86 16.79
C SER A 541 -11.19 8.78 17.40
N LEU A 542 -12.30 8.23 17.89
CA LEU A 542 -13.39 8.96 18.53
C LEU A 542 -13.05 9.34 19.96
N VAL A 543 -12.54 8.38 20.75
CA VAL A 543 -12.22 8.61 22.16
C VAL A 543 -11.23 9.74 22.30
N ILE A 544 -10.24 9.87 21.41
CA ILE A 544 -9.21 10.92 21.42
C ILE A 544 -9.79 12.33 21.63
N ASP A 545 -10.89 12.65 20.94
CA ASP A 545 -11.44 14.02 20.87
C ASP A 545 -12.45 14.32 21.98
N GLU A 546 -12.84 13.33 22.77
CA GLU A 546 -13.75 13.52 23.90
C GLU A 546 -13.06 14.25 25.05
N THR A 547 -13.74 15.21 25.67
CA THR A 547 -13.19 15.92 26.84
C THR A 547 -13.60 15.20 28.12
N ILE A 548 -12.62 14.86 28.97
CA ILE A 548 -12.88 14.18 30.24
C ILE A 548 -13.22 15.23 31.29
N ILE A 549 -14.44 15.13 31.82
CA ILE A 549 -14.96 16.03 32.87
C ILE A 549 -15.29 15.17 34.08
N ASP A 550 -14.41 15.17 35.06
CA ASP A 550 -14.44 14.23 36.20
C ASP A 550 -15.74 14.29 37.02
N GLU A 551 -16.40 15.45 37.06
CA GLU A 551 -17.64 15.67 37.82
C GLU A 551 -18.92 15.19 37.09
N LYS A 552 -18.86 14.93 35.78
CA LYS A 552 -20.04 14.50 35.00
C LYS A 552 -20.28 13.00 35.12
N GLU A 553 -21.53 12.58 34.90
CA GLU A 553 -21.86 11.16 34.74
C GLU A 553 -20.98 10.55 33.64
N ASN A 554 -20.44 9.35 33.90
CA ASN A 554 -19.49 8.67 33.01
C ASN A 554 -18.23 9.50 32.66
N ARG A 555 -17.88 10.50 33.48
CA ARG A 555 -16.79 11.47 33.26
C ARG A 555 -16.89 12.24 31.94
N GLY A 556 -18.12 12.44 31.45
CA GLY A 556 -18.37 13.12 30.17
C GLY A 556 -18.06 12.27 28.93
N ILE A 557 -17.63 11.02 29.08
CA ILE A 557 -17.33 10.10 27.99
C ILE A 557 -18.64 9.55 27.41
N GLN A 558 -18.81 9.64 26.09
CA GLN A 558 -19.99 9.06 25.44
C GLN A 558 -19.76 7.56 25.20
N PRO A 559 -20.81 6.72 25.30
CA PRO A 559 -20.65 5.31 24.97
C PRO A 559 -20.40 5.13 23.47
N LEU A 560 -19.53 4.19 23.10
CA LEU A 560 -19.07 4.01 21.73
C LEU A 560 -20.21 3.53 20.81
N PRO A 561 -20.18 3.87 19.51
CA PRO A 561 -21.13 3.36 18.54
C PRO A 561 -20.91 1.87 18.25
N ASN A 562 -21.95 1.17 17.79
CA ASN A 562 -21.86 -0.23 17.36
C ASN A 562 -21.53 -0.31 15.86
N LEU A 563 -20.34 -0.81 15.51
CA LEU A 563 -19.76 -0.76 14.14
C LEU A 563 -19.90 -2.07 13.33
N GLU A 564 -20.70 -3.03 13.79
CA GLU A 564 -20.90 -4.35 13.15
C GLU A 564 -21.47 -4.25 11.73
N PHE A 565 -22.21 -3.17 11.43
CA PHE A 565 -22.71 -2.87 10.09
C PHE A 565 -21.89 -1.80 9.36
N LYS A 566 -20.66 -1.56 9.80
CA LYS A 566 -19.66 -0.69 9.14
C LYS A 566 -18.44 -1.47 8.71
N PHE A 567 -18.00 -2.39 9.56
CA PHE A 567 -16.94 -3.34 9.27
C PHE A 567 -17.52 -4.76 9.33
N VAL A 568 -17.63 -5.40 8.17
CA VAL A 568 -18.28 -6.71 8.03
C VAL A 568 -17.26 -7.78 7.66
N THR A 569 -17.40 -8.96 8.24
CA THR A 569 -16.54 -10.10 7.94
C THR A 569 -17.17 -10.97 6.85
N ALA A 570 -16.68 -10.87 5.62
CA ALA A 570 -17.26 -11.55 4.47
C ALA A 570 -16.26 -11.76 3.33
N ASN A 571 -16.55 -12.71 2.44
CA ASN A 571 -15.83 -12.85 1.17
C ASN A 571 -16.44 -11.93 0.10
N THR A 572 -15.75 -10.82 -0.19
CA THR A 572 -16.18 -9.80 -1.16
C THR A 572 -16.30 -10.32 -2.60
N LEU A 573 -15.63 -11.42 -2.95
CA LEU A 573 -15.63 -11.97 -4.31
C LEU A 573 -16.82 -12.91 -4.60
N ILE A 574 -17.67 -13.18 -3.62
CA ILE A 574 -18.82 -14.09 -3.79
C ILE A 574 -20.08 -13.28 -3.55
N CYS A 575 -20.85 -13.04 -4.62
CA CYS A 575 -22.15 -12.39 -4.53
C CYS A 575 -23.25 -13.40 -4.14
N LEU A 576 -24.38 -12.89 -3.69
CA LEU A 576 -25.58 -13.71 -3.55
C LEU A 576 -26.03 -14.25 -4.92
N PRO A 577 -26.48 -15.51 -5.02
CA PRO A 577 -27.04 -16.07 -6.25
C PRO A 577 -28.22 -15.23 -6.77
N GLU A 578 -28.35 -15.18 -8.10
CA GLU A 578 -29.53 -14.66 -8.78
C GLU A 578 -30.69 -15.66 -8.67
N GLU A 579 -31.93 -15.18 -8.51
CA GLU A 579 -33.12 -16.04 -8.54
C GLU A 579 -33.46 -16.38 -10.00
N GLU A 580 -33.64 -17.67 -10.33
CA GLU A 580 -33.88 -18.17 -11.70
C GLU A 580 -35.21 -17.69 -12.35
N ASN A 581 -36.01 -16.85 -11.70
CA ASN A 581 -37.26 -16.33 -12.25
C ASN A 581 -37.33 -14.79 -12.19
N GLN A 582 -36.78 -14.13 -13.22
CA GLN A 582 -36.76 -12.67 -13.39
C GLN A 582 -38.14 -11.98 -13.53
N GLN A 583 -39.27 -12.70 -13.37
CA GLN A 583 -40.60 -12.07 -13.44
C GLN A 583 -41.23 -11.74 -12.07
N PHE A 584 -40.70 -12.20 -10.92
CA PHE A 584 -41.37 -11.98 -9.63
C PHE A 584 -40.51 -11.65 -8.37
N GLY A 585 -39.17 -11.60 -8.43
CA GLY A 585 -38.33 -11.55 -7.19
C GLY A 585 -37.92 -10.17 -6.62
N LEU A 586 -37.88 -9.09 -7.42
CA LEU A 586 -37.37 -7.78 -6.97
C LEU A 586 -38.31 -7.01 -6.03
N PHE A 587 -39.59 -7.43 -5.91
CA PHE A 587 -40.63 -6.66 -5.21
C PHE A 587 -41.09 -7.23 -3.87
N ASP A 588 -40.70 -8.45 -3.48
CA ASP A 588 -41.31 -9.11 -2.31
C ASP A 588 -40.65 -8.79 -0.96
N ASN A 589 -39.44 -8.21 -0.93
CA ASN A 589 -38.67 -7.96 0.31
C ASN A 589 -38.25 -6.49 0.54
N HIS A 590 -38.77 -5.54 -0.25
CA HIS A 590 -38.41 -4.13 -0.12
C HIS A 590 -38.81 -3.55 1.26
N GLU A 591 -39.96 -3.97 1.80
CA GLU A 591 -40.43 -3.50 3.10
C GLU A 591 -39.53 -3.99 4.25
N GLU A 592 -39.11 -5.26 4.20
CA GLU A 592 -38.16 -5.88 5.14
C GLU A 592 -36.78 -5.22 5.05
N LEU A 593 -36.26 -4.96 3.85
CA LEU A 593 -34.97 -4.29 3.67
C LEU A 593 -34.95 -2.87 4.25
N GLU A 594 -36.01 -2.09 4.04
CA GLU A 594 -36.13 -0.76 4.65
C GLU A 594 -36.29 -0.84 6.17
N LYS A 595 -37.02 -1.83 6.70
CA LYS A 595 -37.07 -2.09 8.16
C LYS A 595 -35.69 -2.43 8.71
N LEU A 596 -34.92 -3.27 8.04
CA LEU A 596 -33.55 -3.62 8.45
C LEU A 596 -32.64 -2.40 8.41
N LYS A 597 -32.77 -1.53 7.40
CA LYS A 597 -32.01 -0.28 7.30
C LYS A 597 -32.28 0.65 8.49
N VAL A 598 -33.53 0.81 8.90
CA VAL A 598 -33.90 1.57 10.11
C VAL A 598 -33.30 0.91 11.36
N LEU A 599 -33.40 -0.42 11.48
CA LEU A 599 -32.85 -1.15 12.63
C LEU A 599 -31.32 -1.05 12.72
N ARG A 600 -30.59 -1.04 11.59
CA ARG A 600 -29.13 -0.81 11.58
C ARG A 600 -28.80 0.60 12.10
N ALA A 601 -29.54 1.61 11.65
CA ALA A 601 -29.35 2.99 12.11
C ALA A 601 -29.66 3.14 13.61
N GLU A 602 -30.72 2.51 14.12
CA GLU A 602 -31.03 2.49 15.55
C GLU A 602 -30.01 1.70 16.37
N TYR A 603 -29.46 0.61 15.80
CA TYR A 603 -28.48 -0.24 16.46
C TYR A 603 -27.18 0.53 16.75
N LEU A 604 -26.74 1.37 15.81
CA LEU A 604 -25.48 2.12 15.86
C LEU A 604 -25.24 2.88 17.16
N GLN A 605 -26.29 3.41 17.82
CA GLN A 605 -26.19 4.13 19.10
C GLN A 605 -26.98 3.45 20.23
N SER A 606 -27.28 2.16 20.10
CA SER A 606 -28.06 1.40 21.10
C SER A 606 -27.19 0.72 22.14
N HIS A 607 -27.64 0.72 23.40
CA HIS A 607 -26.89 0.15 24.53
C HIS A 607 -27.82 -0.67 25.44
N GLY A 608 -27.27 -1.60 26.22
CA GLY A 608 -27.99 -2.40 27.21
C GLY A 608 -29.24 -3.10 26.65
N ASN A 609 -30.36 -3.04 27.38
CA ASN A 609 -31.61 -3.72 26.99
C ASN A 609 -32.18 -3.26 25.64
N LYS A 610 -31.97 -2.00 25.25
CA LYS A 610 -32.41 -1.49 23.93
C LYS A 610 -31.65 -2.20 22.81
N LYS A 611 -30.34 -2.38 22.97
CA LYS A 611 -29.47 -3.10 22.02
C LYS A 611 -29.94 -4.54 21.82
N ILE A 612 -30.22 -5.26 22.92
CA ILE A 612 -30.70 -6.65 22.87
C ILE A 612 -32.04 -6.75 22.12
N LYS A 613 -33.00 -5.87 22.41
CA LYS A 613 -34.29 -5.84 21.70
C LYS A 613 -34.14 -5.56 20.20
N ILE A 614 -33.20 -4.68 19.81
CA ILE A 614 -32.92 -4.40 18.40
C ILE A 614 -32.30 -5.63 17.72
N LYS A 615 -31.32 -6.30 18.36
CA LYS A 615 -30.73 -7.57 17.85
C LYS A 615 -31.84 -8.61 17.60
N GLU A 616 -32.73 -8.84 18.56
CA GLU A 616 -33.84 -9.78 18.42
C GLU A 616 -34.80 -9.39 17.29
N ARG A 617 -35.15 -8.10 17.19
CA ARG A 617 -36.04 -7.59 16.13
C ARG A 617 -35.40 -7.72 14.75
N PHE A 618 -34.10 -7.45 14.63
CA PHE A 618 -33.33 -7.63 13.40
C PHE A 618 -33.41 -9.08 12.92
N LEU A 619 -33.07 -10.03 13.80
CA LEU A 619 -33.12 -11.47 13.48
C LEU A 619 -34.54 -11.94 13.13
N LYS A 620 -35.59 -11.38 13.76
CA LYS A 620 -36.99 -11.67 13.41
C LYS A 620 -37.35 -11.17 12.01
N VAL A 621 -36.95 -9.95 11.65
CA VAL A 621 -37.20 -9.38 10.31
C VAL A 621 -36.42 -10.14 9.24
N GLN A 622 -35.15 -10.45 9.49
CA GLN A 622 -34.30 -11.27 8.62
C GLN A 622 -34.96 -12.64 8.33
N LYS A 623 -35.42 -13.35 9.37
CA LYS A 623 -36.14 -14.63 9.19
C LYS A 623 -37.47 -14.48 8.47
N LYS A 624 -38.17 -13.35 8.67
CA LYS A 624 -39.48 -13.11 8.04
C LYS A 624 -39.35 -12.91 6.52
N ALA A 625 -38.29 -12.24 6.08
CA ALA A 625 -38.04 -11.98 4.66
C ALA A 625 -37.99 -13.25 3.78
N PHE A 626 -37.77 -14.43 4.37
CA PHE A 626 -37.60 -15.69 3.63
C PHE A 626 -38.45 -16.86 4.16
N LYS A 627 -39.46 -16.58 4.99
CA LYS A 627 -40.35 -17.61 5.57
C LYS A 627 -41.33 -18.26 4.57
N LYS A 628 -41.47 -17.71 3.36
CA LYS A 628 -42.41 -18.21 2.34
C LYS A 628 -41.85 -19.33 1.45
N ASP A 629 -40.53 -19.57 1.46
CA ASP A 629 -39.94 -20.68 0.73
C ASP A 629 -40.01 -21.97 1.55
N SER A 630 -40.87 -22.90 1.13
CA SER A 630 -41.04 -24.23 1.75
C SER A 630 -39.80 -25.13 1.68
N ASN A 631 -38.72 -24.67 1.04
CA ASN A 631 -37.49 -25.42 0.76
C ASN A 631 -36.25 -24.91 1.52
N LEU A 632 -36.43 -24.32 2.71
CA LEU A 632 -35.34 -23.84 3.59
C LEU A 632 -34.25 -24.88 3.93
N PHE A 633 -34.48 -26.17 3.64
CA PHE A 633 -33.60 -27.27 4.04
C PHE A 633 -33.02 -28.10 2.89
N THR A 634 -33.35 -27.84 1.62
CA THR A 634 -32.92 -28.68 0.49
C THR A 634 -31.72 -28.15 -0.30
N ASP A 635 -31.46 -26.84 -0.32
CA ASP A 635 -30.32 -26.25 -1.03
C ASP A 635 -29.55 -25.23 -0.17
N VAL A 636 -28.37 -25.66 0.27
CA VAL A 636 -27.42 -24.87 1.09
C VAL A 636 -26.78 -23.70 0.34
N ASN A 637 -26.89 -23.65 -0.99
CA ASN A 637 -26.41 -22.55 -1.81
C ASN A 637 -27.52 -21.57 -2.20
N SER A 638 -28.76 -21.82 -1.81
CA SER A 638 -29.87 -20.92 -2.13
C SER A 638 -29.72 -19.56 -1.44
N ARG A 639 -30.16 -18.49 -2.12
CA ARG A 639 -30.15 -17.10 -1.61
C ARG A 639 -30.85 -17.00 -0.24
N SER A 640 -32.01 -17.63 -0.10
CA SER A 640 -32.82 -17.65 1.14
C SER A 640 -32.07 -18.30 2.32
N PHE A 641 -31.37 -19.41 2.08
CA PHE A 641 -30.56 -20.08 3.10
C PHE A 641 -29.37 -19.23 3.53
N LEU A 642 -28.63 -18.69 2.56
CA LEU A 642 -27.45 -17.85 2.80
C LEU A 642 -27.78 -16.60 3.63
N ILE A 643 -28.89 -15.93 3.34
CA ILE A 643 -29.33 -14.75 4.11
C ILE A 643 -29.85 -15.13 5.49
N THR A 644 -30.60 -16.22 5.63
CA THR A 644 -31.16 -16.65 6.93
C THR A 644 -30.08 -17.11 7.90
N ASN A 645 -29.00 -17.73 7.39
CA ASN A 645 -27.89 -18.20 8.21
C ASN A 645 -26.83 -17.14 8.49
N TRP A 646 -26.88 -15.98 7.85
CA TRP A 646 -25.96 -14.89 8.14
C TRP A 646 -26.17 -14.40 9.58
N LYS A 647 -25.08 -14.43 10.37
CA LYS A 647 -25.05 -13.99 11.77
C LYS A 647 -24.35 -12.62 11.88
N PRO A 648 -25.04 -11.50 11.66
CA PRO A 648 -24.44 -10.15 11.66
C PRO A 648 -23.82 -9.72 13.00
N PHE A 649 -24.21 -10.37 14.10
CA PHE A 649 -23.73 -10.08 15.45
C PHE A 649 -22.73 -11.13 15.96
N GLY A 650 -22.28 -12.04 15.10
CA GLY A 650 -21.26 -13.04 15.40
C GLY A 650 -19.91 -12.69 14.77
N ASN A 651 -18.90 -13.50 15.07
CA ASN A 651 -17.54 -13.32 14.57
C ASN A 651 -17.19 -14.23 13.39
N GLU A 652 -18.13 -15.05 12.93
CA GLU A 652 -17.87 -15.98 11.85
C GLU A 652 -17.73 -15.21 10.53
N SER A 653 -16.72 -15.58 9.73
CA SER A 653 -16.59 -15.06 8.38
C SER A 653 -17.70 -15.61 7.50
N ASN A 654 -18.37 -14.73 6.77
CA ASN A 654 -19.44 -15.11 5.87
C ASN A 654 -18.89 -15.44 4.47
N SER A 655 -19.44 -16.46 3.81
CA SER A 655 -18.97 -16.93 2.50
C SER A 655 -19.32 -16.02 1.33
N TRP A 656 -20.20 -15.04 1.53
CA TRP A 656 -20.71 -14.13 0.50
C TRP A 656 -20.78 -12.69 1.01
N PHE A 657 -20.87 -11.74 0.09
CA PHE A 657 -20.99 -10.31 0.35
C PHE A 657 -22.10 -9.68 -0.51
N ASP A 658 -22.97 -8.89 0.12
CA ASP A 658 -23.95 -8.03 -0.57
C ASP A 658 -24.05 -6.68 0.17
N PRO A 659 -23.73 -5.56 -0.51
CA PRO A 659 -23.76 -4.23 0.08
C PRO A 659 -25.10 -3.84 0.71
N ASN A 660 -26.22 -4.20 0.07
CA ASN A 660 -27.54 -3.74 0.52
C ASN A 660 -27.98 -4.51 1.78
N TRP A 661 -27.76 -5.83 1.81
CA TRP A 661 -28.02 -6.65 2.99
C TRP A 661 -27.08 -6.37 4.15
N MET A 662 -25.81 -6.11 3.88
CA MET A 662 -24.82 -5.95 4.95
C MET A 662 -24.74 -4.52 5.46
N PHE A 663 -24.79 -3.53 4.57
CA PHE A 663 -24.61 -2.12 4.90
C PHE A 663 -25.88 -1.26 4.75
N GLY A 664 -26.92 -1.75 4.07
CA GLY A 664 -28.05 -0.91 3.67
C GLY A 664 -27.68 0.14 2.62
N VAL A 665 -26.62 -0.14 1.85
CA VAL A 665 -26.10 0.72 0.78
C VAL A 665 -26.05 -0.13 -0.48
N ASP A 666 -26.69 0.31 -1.55
CA ASP A 666 -26.70 -0.42 -2.82
C ASP A 666 -25.33 -0.34 -3.53
N LYS A 667 -24.82 0.89 -3.70
CA LYS A 667 -23.56 1.18 -4.39
C LYS A 667 -22.77 2.29 -3.70
N PHE A 668 -21.47 2.35 -3.98
CA PHE A 668 -20.54 3.28 -3.35
C PHE A 668 -20.09 4.40 -4.30
N ASP A 669 -19.79 5.57 -3.74
CA ASP A 669 -19.22 6.70 -4.48
C ASP A 669 -17.72 6.52 -4.69
N ILE A 670 -17.04 5.91 -3.72
CA ILE A 670 -15.61 5.58 -3.79
C ILE A 670 -15.40 4.12 -3.34
N VAL A 671 -14.65 3.35 -4.11
CA VAL A 671 -14.13 2.04 -3.72
C VAL A 671 -12.62 2.09 -3.74
N ILE A 672 -11.97 1.87 -2.60
CA ILE A 672 -10.53 2.10 -2.41
C ILE A 672 -9.93 0.97 -1.59
N GLY A 673 -8.67 0.58 -1.82
CA GLY A 673 -8.06 -0.49 -1.03
C GLY A 673 -6.76 -1.06 -1.57
N ASN A 674 -6.24 -2.06 -0.86
CA ASN A 674 -5.11 -2.89 -1.26
C ASN A 674 -5.55 -4.37 -1.36
N PRO A 675 -6.11 -4.81 -2.50
CA PRO A 675 -6.54 -6.20 -2.67
C PRO A 675 -5.39 -7.22 -2.56
N PRO A 676 -5.66 -8.48 -2.18
CA PRO A 676 -4.63 -9.50 -1.95
C PRO A 676 -3.88 -9.96 -3.23
N TYR A 677 -2.55 -10.14 -3.11
CA TYR A 677 -1.66 -10.53 -4.23
C TYR A 677 -1.42 -12.04 -4.30
N VAL A 678 -2.46 -12.81 -4.60
CA VAL A 678 -2.43 -14.28 -4.60
C VAL A 678 -2.59 -14.84 -6.01
N ASN A 679 -1.69 -15.73 -6.43
CA ASN A 679 -1.80 -16.38 -7.73
C ASN A 679 -2.96 -17.39 -7.78
N VAL A 680 -3.63 -17.53 -8.93
CA VAL A 680 -4.80 -18.42 -9.12
C VAL A 680 -4.62 -19.85 -8.63
N GLU A 681 -3.39 -20.39 -8.72
CA GLU A 681 -3.11 -21.75 -8.28
C GLU A 681 -3.38 -21.94 -6.77
N LYS A 682 -3.18 -20.88 -5.97
CA LYS A 682 -3.34 -20.86 -4.51
C LYS A 682 -4.69 -20.32 -4.02
N ILE A 683 -5.58 -19.92 -4.93
CA ILE A 683 -6.91 -19.43 -4.56
C ILE A 683 -7.75 -20.57 -3.95
N SER A 684 -8.61 -20.21 -2.98
CA SER A 684 -9.53 -21.13 -2.30
C SER A 684 -10.51 -21.83 -3.28
N LYS A 685 -10.92 -23.06 -2.94
CA LYS A 685 -11.88 -23.84 -3.74
C LYS A 685 -13.21 -23.09 -3.94
N THR A 686 -13.66 -22.34 -2.92
CA THR A 686 -14.92 -21.59 -2.97
C THR A 686 -14.91 -20.50 -4.03
N VAL A 687 -13.82 -19.73 -4.13
CA VAL A 687 -13.67 -18.72 -5.20
C VAL A 687 -13.51 -19.41 -6.54
N LYS A 688 -12.76 -20.52 -6.62
CA LYS A 688 -12.61 -21.31 -7.84
C LYS A 688 -13.94 -21.79 -8.43
N ASN A 689 -14.88 -22.19 -7.58
CA ASN A 689 -16.22 -22.63 -8.01
C ASN A 689 -17.09 -21.48 -8.58
N ASN A 690 -16.76 -20.22 -8.29
CA ASN A 690 -17.50 -19.03 -8.73
C ASN A 690 -16.78 -18.27 -9.86
N ILE A 691 -15.70 -18.82 -10.43
CA ILE A 691 -14.91 -18.16 -11.49
C ILE A 691 -15.75 -17.83 -12.73
N SER A 692 -16.74 -18.66 -13.06
CA SER A 692 -17.64 -18.46 -14.21
C SER A 692 -18.38 -17.12 -14.18
N ASN A 693 -18.51 -16.50 -13.00
CA ASN A 693 -19.19 -15.22 -12.82
C ASN A 693 -18.30 -14.02 -13.20
N PHE A 694 -17.01 -14.24 -13.43
CA PHE A 694 -16.04 -13.17 -13.70
C PHE A 694 -15.59 -13.18 -15.16
N LYS A 695 -15.83 -12.07 -15.86
CA LYS A 695 -15.42 -11.90 -17.27
C LYS A 695 -13.92 -11.65 -17.40
N THR A 696 -13.29 -11.12 -16.35
CA THR A 696 -11.86 -10.79 -16.32
C THR A 696 -10.98 -11.97 -15.91
N ALA A 697 -11.56 -13.07 -15.43
CA ALA A 697 -10.83 -14.31 -15.10
C ALA A 697 -10.29 -14.99 -16.37
N TYR A 698 -9.07 -14.62 -16.76
CA TYR A 698 -8.45 -15.04 -18.02
C TYR A 698 -7.03 -15.53 -17.80
N GLN A 699 -6.69 -16.71 -18.36
CA GLN A 699 -5.39 -17.38 -18.18
C GLN A 699 -5.01 -17.59 -16.69
N LYS A 700 -3.70 -17.59 -16.36
CA LYS A 700 -3.21 -17.64 -14.99
C LYS A 700 -3.12 -16.23 -14.41
N TYR A 701 -4.22 -15.76 -13.83
CA TYR A 701 -4.34 -14.43 -13.24
C TYR A 701 -3.97 -14.41 -11.74
N ASP A 702 -3.90 -13.20 -11.19
CA ASP A 702 -3.77 -12.94 -9.76
C ASP A 702 -5.11 -12.47 -9.19
N LEU A 703 -5.40 -12.80 -7.92
CA LEU A 703 -6.69 -12.64 -7.25
C LEU A 703 -7.24 -11.21 -7.32
N TYR A 704 -6.38 -10.19 -7.28
CA TYR A 704 -6.77 -8.78 -7.38
C TYR A 704 -7.51 -8.43 -8.68
N VAL A 705 -7.35 -9.23 -9.76
CA VAL A 705 -8.09 -9.05 -11.02
C VAL A 705 -9.60 -9.15 -10.78
N LEU A 706 -10.03 -10.10 -9.94
CA LEU A 706 -11.44 -10.28 -9.59
C LEU A 706 -11.96 -9.12 -8.72
N PHE A 707 -11.11 -8.60 -7.83
CA PHE A 707 -11.44 -7.43 -7.02
C PHE A 707 -11.69 -6.19 -7.86
N TYR A 708 -10.93 -5.96 -8.94
CA TYR A 708 -11.22 -4.85 -9.86
C TYR A 708 -12.62 -4.97 -10.49
N GLU A 709 -13.00 -6.16 -10.97
CA GLU A 709 -14.33 -6.40 -11.55
C GLU A 709 -15.44 -6.19 -10.50
N THR A 710 -15.30 -6.78 -9.31
CA THR A 710 -16.23 -6.58 -8.18
C THR A 710 -16.33 -5.10 -7.78
N GLY A 711 -15.19 -4.42 -7.66
CA GLY A 711 -15.12 -3.00 -7.30
C GLY A 711 -15.84 -2.11 -8.29
N ILE A 712 -15.72 -2.37 -9.60
CA ILE A 712 -16.46 -1.67 -10.64
C ILE A 712 -17.97 -1.96 -10.56
N ASN A 713 -18.36 -3.21 -10.26
CA ASN A 713 -19.77 -3.62 -10.18
C ASN A 713 -20.51 -2.90 -9.04
N ILE A 714 -19.88 -2.77 -7.87
CA ILE A 714 -20.47 -2.11 -6.68
C ILE A 714 -20.31 -0.58 -6.68
N LEU A 715 -19.65 -0.01 -7.69
CA LEU A 715 -19.47 1.43 -7.85
C LEU A 715 -20.70 2.07 -8.51
N LYS A 716 -21.10 3.26 -8.02
CA LYS A 716 -22.09 4.12 -8.66
C LYS A 716 -21.58 4.65 -10.00
N GLU A 717 -22.50 5.10 -10.85
CA GLU A 717 -22.15 5.91 -12.02
C GLU A 717 -21.42 7.19 -11.57
N ASN A 718 -20.34 7.54 -12.27
CA ASN A 718 -19.37 8.58 -11.90
C ASN A 718 -18.65 8.36 -10.56
N GLY A 719 -18.77 7.18 -9.93
CA GLY A 719 -17.98 6.84 -8.75
C GLY A 719 -16.51 6.58 -9.11
N VAL A 720 -15.64 6.57 -8.10
CA VAL A 720 -14.19 6.44 -8.23
C VAL A 720 -13.70 5.12 -7.63
N LEU A 721 -12.92 4.36 -8.39
CA LEU A 721 -12.23 3.16 -7.94
C LEU A 721 -10.73 3.47 -7.88
N SER A 722 -10.06 3.13 -6.77
CA SER A 722 -8.62 3.36 -6.58
C SER A 722 -7.97 2.19 -5.84
N TYR A 723 -7.13 1.40 -6.52
CA TYR A 723 -6.43 0.27 -5.88
C TYR A 723 -4.93 0.35 -6.08
N ILE A 724 -4.18 -0.13 -5.07
CA ILE A 724 -2.78 -0.49 -5.21
C ILE A 724 -2.66 -2.00 -5.41
N THR A 725 -2.10 -2.41 -6.54
CA THR A 725 -1.93 -3.84 -6.90
C THR A 725 -0.60 -4.08 -7.61
N SER A 726 -0.31 -5.32 -8.02
CA SER A 726 0.88 -5.59 -8.85
C SER A 726 0.74 -4.95 -10.23
N ASN A 727 1.81 -4.33 -10.73
CA ASN A 727 1.81 -3.69 -12.05
C ASN A 727 1.79 -4.66 -13.26
N LYS A 728 1.82 -5.98 -13.00
CA LYS A 728 1.85 -7.01 -14.04
C LYS A 728 0.66 -6.95 -14.98
N PHE A 729 -0.54 -6.60 -14.49
CA PHE A 729 -1.72 -6.51 -15.37
C PHE A 729 -1.57 -5.42 -16.45
N LEU A 730 -0.62 -4.50 -16.36
CA LEU A 730 -0.38 -3.50 -17.41
C LEU A 730 0.10 -4.14 -18.72
N SER A 731 0.82 -5.27 -18.67
CA SER A 731 1.45 -5.88 -19.86
C SER A 731 1.28 -7.40 -19.99
N GLN A 732 1.00 -8.12 -18.91
CA GLN A 732 0.89 -9.57 -18.94
C GLN A 732 -0.40 -10.05 -19.63
N GLY A 733 -0.34 -11.24 -20.25
CA GLY A 733 -1.44 -11.81 -21.04
C GLY A 733 -2.73 -12.03 -20.24
N TYR A 734 -2.64 -12.41 -18.96
CA TYR A 734 -3.80 -12.59 -18.09
C TYR A 734 -4.58 -11.28 -17.87
N GLY A 735 -3.91 -10.13 -17.98
CA GLY A 735 -4.53 -8.81 -17.79
C GLY A 735 -5.35 -8.31 -18.98
N LEU A 736 -5.36 -9.02 -20.13
CA LEU A 736 -6.02 -8.55 -21.35
C LEU A 736 -7.50 -8.20 -21.14
N LYS A 737 -8.29 -9.12 -20.56
CA LYS A 737 -9.72 -8.91 -20.34
C LYS A 737 -9.99 -7.79 -19.33
N LEU A 738 -9.11 -7.65 -18.35
CA LEU A 738 -9.18 -6.56 -17.38
C LEU A 738 -8.89 -5.20 -18.03
N ARG A 739 -7.83 -5.08 -18.84
CA ARG A 739 -7.52 -3.85 -19.59
C ARG A 739 -8.64 -3.48 -20.54
N GLN A 740 -9.25 -4.45 -21.23
CA GLN A 740 -10.43 -4.22 -22.07
C GLN A 740 -11.63 -3.69 -21.28
N LEU A 741 -11.86 -4.18 -20.05
CA LEU A 741 -12.88 -3.65 -19.17
C LEU A 741 -12.56 -2.19 -18.77
N PHE A 742 -11.32 -1.90 -18.39
CA PHE A 742 -10.90 -0.55 -18.00
C PHE A 742 -11.05 0.49 -19.12
N LEU A 743 -10.76 0.12 -20.37
CA LEU A 743 -10.87 1.03 -21.52
C LEU A 743 -12.31 1.48 -21.85
N ASN A 744 -13.32 0.88 -21.21
CA ASN A 744 -14.71 1.36 -21.30
C ASN A 744 -14.98 2.56 -20.38
N PHE A 745 -14.08 2.85 -19.44
CA PHE A 745 -14.26 3.85 -18.38
C PHE A 745 -13.15 4.91 -18.42
N ASP A 746 -13.32 5.98 -17.64
CA ASP A 746 -12.36 7.09 -17.53
C ASP A 746 -11.20 6.71 -16.58
N ILE A 747 -10.06 6.29 -17.12
CA ILE A 747 -8.84 6.05 -16.33
C ILE A 747 -8.25 7.41 -15.93
N ASN A 748 -8.14 7.67 -14.62
CA ASN A 748 -7.71 8.98 -14.12
C ASN A 748 -6.21 9.03 -13.87
N ILE A 749 -5.68 8.02 -13.16
CA ILE A 749 -4.30 8.03 -12.64
C ILE A 749 -3.69 6.62 -12.75
N ILE A 750 -2.44 6.55 -13.20
CA ILE A 750 -1.58 5.38 -13.03
C ILE A 750 -0.25 5.82 -12.42
N VAL A 751 0.01 5.40 -11.18
CA VAL A 751 1.33 5.56 -10.55
C VAL A 751 1.99 4.19 -10.56
N ASN A 752 3.12 4.05 -11.25
CA ASN A 752 3.88 2.81 -11.33
C ASN A 752 5.15 2.90 -10.49
N PHE A 753 5.36 1.90 -9.64
CA PHE A 753 6.56 1.77 -8.81
C PHE A 753 7.40 0.59 -9.29
N ASN A 754 8.57 0.87 -9.86
CA ASN A 754 9.50 -0.18 -10.30
C ASN A 754 10.49 -0.62 -9.21
N TYR A 755 10.33 -0.11 -7.98
CA TYR A 755 11.03 -0.54 -6.77
C TYR A 755 10.06 -1.18 -5.76
N ASP A 756 10.61 -1.83 -4.74
CA ASP A 756 9.82 -2.47 -3.69
C ASP A 756 9.22 -1.42 -2.77
N VAL A 757 7.91 -1.18 -2.91
CA VAL A 757 7.12 -0.28 -2.06
C VAL A 757 6.90 -0.86 -0.67
N PHE A 758 6.87 -2.20 -0.57
CA PHE A 758 6.64 -2.92 0.67
C PHE A 758 7.94 -3.61 1.11
N ASP A 759 8.44 -3.29 2.30
CA ASP A 759 9.70 -3.83 2.87
C ASP A 759 9.83 -5.36 2.86
N SER A 760 8.71 -6.08 2.76
CA SER A 760 8.65 -7.54 2.85
C SER A 760 8.22 -8.26 1.57
N ALA A 761 7.95 -7.54 0.48
CA ALA A 761 7.52 -8.12 -0.79
C ALA A 761 8.34 -7.58 -1.97
N THR A 762 8.94 -8.49 -2.75
CA THR A 762 9.67 -8.17 -3.99
C THR A 762 8.74 -7.98 -5.20
N VAL A 763 7.54 -7.42 -4.98
CA VAL A 763 6.49 -7.29 -5.99
C VAL A 763 6.40 -5.84 -6.42
N ARG A 764 6.68 -5.57 -7.69
CA ARG A 764 6.43 -4.26 -8.31
C ARG A 764 4.94 -3.96 -8.32
N THR A 765 4.60 -2.75 -7.92
CA THR A 765 3.21 -2.33 -7.65
C THR A 765 2.85 -1.10 -8.47
N CYS A 766 1.55 -0.88 -8.64
CA CYS A 766 1.02 0.35 -9.18
C CYS A 766 -0.26 0.75 -8.45
N ILE A 767 -0.46 2.06 -8.31
CA ILE A 767 -1.76 2.65 -7.97
C ILE A 767 -2.49 2.87 -9.28
N PHE A 768 -3.71 2.35 -9.38
CA PHE A 768 -4.57 2.50 -10.54
C PHE A 768 -5.92 3.09 -10.11
N GLN A 769 -6.25 4.27 -10.65
CA GLN A 769 -7.50 4.97 -10.37
C GLN A 769 -8.32 5.14 -11.65
N LEU A 770 -9.62 4.82 -11.56
CA LEU A 770 -10.59 5.03 -12.64
C LEU A 770 -11.90 5.61 -12.09
N SER A 771 -12.63 6.34 -12.93
CA SER A 771 -13.99 6.78 -12.68
C SER A 771 -14.94 5.98 -13.58
N LYS A 772 -16.02 5.43 -13.01
CA LYS A 772 -17.05 4.70 -13.77
C LYS A 772 -17.92 5.66 -14.55
N LYS A 773 -17.33 6.19 -15.62
CA LYS A 773 -17.91 7.12 -16.57
C LYS A 773 -17.54 6.60 -17.95
N ASN A 774 -18.55 6.24 -18.73
CA ASN A 774 -18.32 5.71 -20.07
C ASN A 774 -17.68 6.77 -20.97
N THR A 775 -16.39 6.62 -21.25
CA THR A 775 -15.63 7.48 -22.15
C THR A 775 -14.48 6.68 -22.76
N THR A 776 -14.16 7.00 -24.00
CA THR A 776 -12.99 6.46 -24.69
C THR A 776 -11.91 7.52 -24.94
N LYS A 777 -12.19 8.78 -24.54
CA LYS A 777 -11.32 9.94 -24.76
C LYS A 777 -11.14 10.70 -23.46
N ASN A 778 -9.97 10.55 -22.88
CA ASN A 778 -9.53 11.21 -21.65
C ASN A 778 -8.00 11.20 -21.58
N ASP A 779 -7.49 12.14 -20.79
CA ASP A 779 -6.07 12.23 -20.45
C ASP A 779 -5.83 11.52 -19.12
N ILE A 780 -4.83 10.65 -19.10
CA ILE A 780 -4.42 9.87 -17.94
C ILE A 780 -3.20 10.55 -17.31
N ASN A 781 -3.26 10.80 -16.01
CA ASN A 781 -2.13 11.25 -15.21
C ASN A 781 -1.22 10.08 -14.85
N ILE A 782 0.03 10.13 -15.29
CA ILE A 782 1.03 9.08 -15.10
C ILE A 782 2.17 9.57 -14.21
N ILE A 783 2.56 8.75 -13.24
CA ILE A 783 3.84 8.87 -12.53
C ILE A 783 4.55 7.52 -12.67
N ASP A 784 5.78 7.52 -13.15
CA ASP A 784 6.60 6.31 -13.26
C ASP A 784 7.85 6.50 -12.40
N VAL A 785 7.94 5.75 -11.30
CA VAL A 785 9.03 5.86 -10.31
C VAL A 785 9.97 4.68 -10.49
N ASN A 786 11.13 4.91 -11.10
CA ASN A 786 12.05 3.84 -11.46
C ASN A 786 12.98 3.45 -10.32
N THR A 787 13.40 4.43 -9.52
CA THR A 787 14.38 4.29 -8.44
C THR A 787 13.92 5.08 -7.21
N LEU A 788 14.58 4.86 -6.07
CA LEU A 788 14.34 5.67 -4.86
C LEU A 788 14.63 7.16 -5.09
N THR A 789 15.58 7.51 -5.97
CA THR A 789 15.85 8.91 -6.35
C THR A 789 14.68 9.56 -7.08
N ASP A 790 13.85 8.77 -7.75
CA ASP A 790 12.65 9.23 -8.46
C ASP A 790 11.43 9.39 -7.53
N LYS A 791 11.54 9.00 -6.24
CA LYS A 791 10.42 9.07 -5.28
C LYS A 791 9.82 10.47 -5.20
N HIS A 792 10.64 11.50 -5.37
CA HIS A 792 10.22 12.89 -5.44
C HIS A 792 9.18 13.17 -6.55
N LEU A 793 9.11 12.36 -7.61
CA LEU A 793 8.06 12.51 -8.65
C LEU A 793 6.68 12.21 -8.08
N PHE A 794 6.57 11.17 -7.25
CA PHE A 794 5.34 10.79 -6.56
C PHE A 794 4.98 11.79 -5.46
N GLU A 795 5.94 12.10 -4.58
CA GLU A 795 5.74 13.05 -3.46
C GLU A 795 5.28 14.42 -3.96
N ASN A 796 5.84 14.88 -5.08
CA ASN A 796 5.52 16.17 -5.69
C ASN A 796 4.37 16.11 -6.71
N LYS A 797 3.74 14.95 -6.90
CA LYS A 797 2.63 14.72 -7.84
C LYS A 797 2.94 15.23 -9.26
N LYS A 798 4.15 14.95 -9.74
CA LYS A 798 4.63 15.38 -11.08
C LYS A 798 4.09 14.46 -12.17
N TYR A 799 2.91 14.78 -12.67
CA TYR A 799 2.22 14.00 -13.68
C TYR A 799 2.76 14.21 -15.10
N LYS A 800 2.86 13.10 -15.84
CA LYS A 800 2.90 13.08 -17.31
C LYS A 800 1.51 12.75 -17.83
N LEU A 801 1.11 13.34 -18.95
CA LEU A 801 -0.20 13.08 -19.55
C LEU A 801 -0.08 12.09 -20.72
N ILE A 802 -0.96 11.10 -20.75
CA ILE A 802 -1.11 10.14 -21.86
C ILE A 802 -2.59 10.04 -22.26
N LYS A 803 -2.88 10.03 -23.56
CA LYS A 803 -4.23 9.81 -24.06
C LYS A 803 -4.64 8.34 -23.89
N GLN A 804 -5.82 8.07 -23.35
CA GLN A 804 -6.27 6.69 -23.11
C GLN A 804 -6.47 5.87 -24.39
N ASP A 805 -6.91 6.51 -25.48
CA ASP A 805 -7.19 5.85 -26.76
C ASP A 805 -5.96 5.18 -27.38
N ILE A 806 -4.75 5.65 -27.03
CA ILE A 806 -3.48 5.01 -27.39
C ILE A 806 -3.48 3.52 -27.03
N PHE A 807 -4.00 3.16 -25.86
CA PHE A 807 -4.00 1.77 -25.38
C PHE A 807 -4.99 0.86 -26.12
N GLN A 808 -5.87 1.42 -26.97
CA GLN A 808 -6.70 0.60 -27.86
C GLN A 808 -5.88 -0.01 -29.00
N ASN A 809 -4.82 0.67 -29.41
CA ASN A 809 -3.98 0.30 -30.55
C ASN A 809 -2.71 -0.46 -30.16
N THR A 810 -2.40 -0.54 -28.86
CA THR A 810 -1.25 -1.33 -28.39
C THR A 810 -1.54 -2.83 -28.48
N ASP A 811 -0.50 -3.63 -28.70
CA ASP A 811 -0.64 -5.08 -28.79
C ASP A 811 -1.21 -5.65 -27.47
N ASN A 812 -2.26 -6.48 -27.57
CA ASN A 812 -3.07 -6.96 -26.45
C ASN A 812 -3.56 -5.85 -25.48
N ASN A 813 -3.81 -4.64 -25.97
CA ASN A 813 -4.21 -3.48 -25.15
C ASN A 813 -3.26 -3.19 -23.97
N ASN A 814 -1.96 -3.43 -24.13
CA ASN A 814 -0.97 -3.20 -23.08
C ASN A 814 -0.91 -1.70 -22.71
N PHE A 815 -0.92 -1.41 -21.41
CA PHE A 815 -0.83 -0.06 -20.85
C PHE A 815 0.65 0.35 -20.76
N ARG A 816 1.21 0.74 -21.90
CA ARG A 816 2.60 1.18 -22.01
C ARG A 816 2.72 2.63 -21.53
N ILE A 817 2.86 2.81 -20.23
CA ILE A 817 2.85 4.13 -19.56
C ILE A 817 4.01 5.08 -19.95
N ASN A 818 5.01 4.60 -20.70
CA ASN A 818 6.11 5.43 -21.20
C ASN A 818 5.89 5.93 -22.64
N LEU A 819 4.77 5.56 -23.26
CA LEU A 819 4.43 5.87 -24.65
C LEU A 819 3.75 7.25 -24.75
N THR A 820 4.52 8.29 -25.07
CA THR A 820 4.00 9.65 -25.29
C THR A 820 3.50 9.84 -26.72
N ASN A 821 2.67 10.88 -26.95
CA ASN A 821 2.21 11.22 -28.31
C ASN A 821 3.37 11.42 -29.30
N ASP A 822 4.45 12.06 -28.87
CA ASP A 822 5.61 12.29 -29.73
C ASP A 822 6.30 10.98 -30.10
N LYS A 823 6.45 10.05 -29.14
CA LYS A 823 6.97 8.71 -29.40
C LYS A 823 6.07 7.94 -30.37
N ILE A 824 4.74 8.08 -30.28
CA ILE A 824 3.81 7.42 -31.19
C ILE A 824 3.98 7.93 -32.62
N SER A 825 4.04 9.25 -32.81
CA SER A 825 4.32 9.84 -34.13
C SER A 825 5.59 9.25 -34.75
N VAL A 826 6.65 9.13 -33.94
CA VAL A 826 7.91 8.49 -34.36
C VAL A 826 7.71 7.02 -34.72
N LEU A 827 7.02 6.23 -33.89
CA LEU A 827 6.77 4.81 -34.13
C LEU A 827 5.90 4.55 -35.37
N GLU A 828 4.93 5.41 -35.64
CA GLU A 828 4.12 5.38 -36.87
C GLU A 828 4.96 5.67 -38.11
N LYS A 829 5.85 6.68 -38.05
CA LYS A 829 6.82 6.95 -39.13
C LYS A 829 7.78 5.79 -39.37
N ILE A 830 8.27 5.16 -38.29
CA ILE A 830 9.10 3.96 -38.35
C ILE A 830 8.35 2.83 -39.06
N SER A 831 7.05 2.66 -38.77
CA SER A 831 6.22 1.59 -39.33
C SER A 831 5.70 1.87 -40.74
N LYS A 832 5.84 3.09 -41.26
CA LYS A 832 5.31 3.49 -42.57
C LYS A 832 6.18 2.97 -43.71
N ASN A 833 5.55 2.36 -44.72
CA ASN A 833 6.23 1.81 -45.92
C ASN A 833 7.36 0.86 -45.56
N THR A 834 7.12 -0.02 -44.60
CA THR A 834 8.04 -1.08 -44.17
C THR A 834 7.47 -2.45 -44.45
N LEU A 835 8.37 -3.43 -44.50
CA LEU A 835 8.07 -4.85 -44.41
C LEU A 835 8.43 -5.33 -43.02
N ARG A 836 7.84 -6.44 -42.59
CA ARG A 836 8.24 -7.11 -41.35
C ARG A 836 9.44 -8.00 -41.61
N VAL A 837 10.27 -8.24 -40.59
CA VAL A 837 11.33 -9.25 -40.68
C VAL A 837 10.79 -10.60 -41.14
N ASP A 838 9.58 -11.01 -40.75
CA ASP A 838 8.97 -12.29 -41.21
C ASP A 838 8.69 -12.33 -42.72
N ASP A 839 8.55 -11.18 -43.38
CA ASP A 839 8.36 -11.08 -44.84
C ASP A 839 9.68 -11.30 -45.61
N ILE A 840 10.82 -11.08 -44.95
CA ILE A 840 12.17 -11.09 -45.55
C ILE A 840 12.99 -12.30 -45.08
N CYS A 841 12.85 -12.67 -43.81
CA CYS A 841 13.60 -13.71 -43.13
C CYS A 841 12.70 -14.75 -42.47
N SER A 842 13.16 -16.00 -42.46
CA SER A 842 12.72 -17.01 -41.52
C SER A 842 13.33 -16.75 -40.15
N VAL A 843 12.51 -16.82 -39.09
CA VAL A 843 12.93 -16.55 -37.70
C VAL A 843 12.71 -17.80 -36.85
N ASN A 844 13.81 -18.41 -36.37
CA ASN A 844 13.81 -19.71 -35.69
C ASN A 844 14.60 -19.68 -34.39
N TYR A 845 14.21 -20.51 -33.42
CA TYR A 845 15.04 -20.76 -32.24
C TYR A 845 16.33 -21.52 -32.62
N GLY A 846 17.39 -21.33 -31.84
CA GLY A 846 18.51 -22.26 -31.82
C GLY A 846 18.13 -23.63 -31.22
N LEU A 847 19.08 -24.57 -31.26
CA LEU A 847 18.86 -25.94 -30.77
C LEU A 847 18.78 -26.04 -29.24
N ARG A 848 18.22 -27.12 -28.72
CA ARG A 848 18.24 -27.46 -27.28
C ARG A 848 19.10 -28.71 -27.09
N PRO A 849 20.35 -28.55 -26.62
CA PRO A 849 21.30 -29.65 -26.55
C PRO A 849 21.10 -30.45 -25.26
N ASN A 850 19.89 -30.94 -24.98
CA ASN A 850 19.60 -31.83 -23.86
C ASN A 850 18.87 -33.08 -24.36
N SER A 851 18.79 -34.12 -23.53
CA SER A 851 18.06 -35.35 -23.88
C SER A 851 17.18 -35.78 -22.71
N GLU A 852 15.86 -35.74 -22.90
CA GLU A 852 14.92 -36.33 -21.95
C GLU A 852 15.02 -37.87 -21.97
N LYS A 853 15.21 -38.46 -23.16
CA LYS A 853 15.34 -39.91 -23.37
C LYS A 853 16.48 -40.50 -22.54
N LEU A 854 17.62 -39.81 -22.49
CA LEU A 854 18.83 -40.25 -21.78
C LEU A 854 19.06 -39.52 -20.44
N LYS A 855 18.14 -38.64 -20.03
CA LYS A 855 18.27 -37.75 -18.85
C LYS A 855 19.59 -36.94 -18.84
N LEU A 856 20.10 -36.58 -20.01
CA LEU A 856 21.33 -35.79 -20.16
C LEU A 856 21.02 -34.30 -20.20
N LYS A 857 21.76 -33.52 -19.41
CA LYS A 857 21.72 -32.05 -19.44
C LYS A 857 22.64 -31.49 -20.53
N LYS A 858 22.61 -30.17 -20.72
CA LYS A 858 23.34 -29.48 -21.81
C LYS A 858 24.85 -29.65 -21.76
N GLU A 859 25.40 -29.80 -20.55
CA GLU A 859 26.83 -29.94 -20.32
C GLU A 859 27.39 -31.24 -20.91
N ALA A 860 26.54 -32.25 -21.15
CA ALA A 860 26.94 -33.51 -21.77
C ALA A 860 27.22 -33.42 -23.27
N PHE A 861 26.81 -32.33 -23.93
CA PHE A 861 26.93 -32.15 -25.38
C PHE A 861 27.90 -31.03 -25.77
N ILE A 862 28.31 -30.19 -24.82
CA ILE A 862 29.12 -28.99 -25.05
C ILE A 862 30.52 -29.21 -24.49
N HIS A 863 31.54 -29.00 -25.31
CA HIS A 863 32.94 -29.26 -24.99
C HIS A 863 33.82 -28.04 -25.28
N SER A 864 34.88 -27.87 -24.48
CA SER A 864 35.86 -26.78 -24.64
C SER A 864 36.87 -27.02 -25.77
N SER A 865 37.08 -28.27 -26.18
CA SER A 865 38.00 -28.66 -27.26
C SER A 865 37.32 -29.53 -28.32
N ASN A 866 37.79 -29.44 -29.57
CA ASN A 866 37.27 -30.26 -30.65
C ASN A 866 37.93 -31.63 -30.62
N LYS A 867 37.19 -32.66 -30.22
CA LYS A 867 37.70 -34.03 -30.16
C LYS A 867 37.89 -34.57 -31.59
N LYS A 868 39.14 -34.60 -32.07
CA LYS A 868 39.53 -35.14 -33.39
C LYS A 868 38.76 -34.54 -34.58
N GLY A 869 38.27 -33.31 -34.48
CA GLY A 869 37.50 -32.66 -35.55
C GLY A 869 36.05 -33.15 -35.71
N LEU A 870 35.56 -34.01 -34.80
CA LEU A 870 34.21 -34.60 -34.91
C LEU A 870 33.09 -33.63 -34.49
N TYR A 871 33.41 -32.63 -33.67
CA TYR A 871 32.42 -31.72 -33.09
C TYR A 871 32.24 -30.45 -33.93
N LYS A 872 31.03 -29.87 -33.88
CA LYS A 872 30.66 -28.66 -34.62
C LYS A 872 30.95 -27.41 -33.79
N SER A 873 31.42 -26.34 -34.42
CA SER A 873 31.62 -25.06 -33.75
C SER A 873 30.30 -24.52 -33.21
N TYR A 874 30.29 -24.05 -31.97
CA TYR A 874 29.06 -23.72 -31.23
C TYR A 874 29.21 -22.49 -30.33
N PHE A 875 28.15 -21.70 -30.14
CA PHE A 875 28.13 -20.60 -29.18
C PHE A 875 26.76 -20.42 -28.50
N GLU A 876 26.76 -19.68 -27.37
CA GLU A 876 25.56 -19.25 -26.66
C GLU A 876 25.45 -17.72 -26.65
N GLY A 877 24.28 -17.17 -26.30
CA GLY A 877 24.04 -15.72 -26.30
C GLY A 877 25.00 -14.91 -25.42
N LYS A 878 25.52 -15.52 -24.35
CA LYS A 878 26.56 -14.94 -23.48
C LYS A 878 27.91 -14.73 -24.18
N ASN A 879 28.15 -15.47 -25.27
CA ASN A 879 29.39 -15.45 -26.04
C ASN A 879 29.33 -14.48 -27.24
N MET A 880 28.17 -13.86 -27.50
CA MET A 880 28.01 -12.88 -28.56
C MET A 880 28.76 -11.58 -28.21
N GLY A 881 29.54 -11.07 -29.16
CA GLY A 881 29.93 -9.66 -29.20
C GLY A 881 28.80 -8.80 -29.77
N TYR A 882 29.11 -7.56 -30.16
CA TYR A 882 28.09 -6.66 -30.71
C TYR A 882 27.82 -6.94 -32.20
N TRP A 883 28.88 -7.15 -33.00
CA TRP A 883 28.78 -7.44 -34.43
C TRP A 883 29.17 -8.87 -34.80
N LEU A 884 30.06 -9.51 -34.01
CA LEU A 884 30.64 -10.83 -34.26
C LEU A 884 30.60 -11.71 -33.00
N VAL A 885 30.81 -13.01 -33.15
CA VAL A 885 30.97 -13.94 -32.01
C VAL A 885 32.35 -13.76 -31.37
N LYS A 886 32.43 -13.64 -30.03
CA LYS A 886 33.71 -13.48 -29.32
C LYS A 886 34.40 -14.81 -29.03
N ASN A 887 33.64 -15.79 -28.55
CA ASN A 887 34.16 -17.07 -28.09
C ASN A 887 33.28 -18.22 -28.60
N ASN A 888 33.91 -19.31 -29.01
CA ASN A 888 33.22 -20.53 -29.46
C ASN A 888 33.63 -21.73 -28.61
N TYR A 889 32.71 -22.68 -28.50
CA TYR A 889 32.89 -24.02 -27.97
C TYR A 889 32.61 -25.05 -29.08
N TYR A 890 32.56 -26.32 -28.72
CA TYR A 890 32.28 -27.41 -29.64
C TYR A 890 31.07 -28.22 -29.20
N LEU A 891 30.15 -28.47 -30.12
CA LEU A 891 28.93 -29.24 -29.92
C LEU A 891 29.08 -30.64 -30.51
N ASP A 892 28.84 -31.65 -29.68
CA ASP A 892 28.59 -33.02 -30.10
C ASP A 892 27.15 -33.13 -30.62
N TYR A 893 26.96 -32.87 -31.92
CA TYR A 893 25.65 -32.77 -32.53
C TYR A 893 25.07 -34.14 -32.88
N ARG A 894 24.16 -34.63 -32.02
CA ARG A 894 23.47 -35.94 -32.15
C ARG A 894 21.95 -35.77 -32.23
N PRO A 895 21.40 -35.50 -33.43
CA PRO A 895 19.99 -35.13 -33.58
C PRO A 895 18.99 -36.25 -33.24
N ASP A 896 19.42 -37.51 -33.26
CA ASP A 896 18.64 -38.70 -32.92
C ASP A 896 18.21 -38.75 -31.44
N ILE A 897 19.03 -38.18 -30.54
CA ILE A 897 18.83 -38.22 -29.09
C ILE A 897 18.52 -36.88 -28.44
N MET A 898 18.77 -35.76 -29.13
CA MET A 898 18.50 -34.41 -28.63
C MET A 898 16.99 -34.10 -28.57
N TYR A 899 16.58 -33.27 -27.61
CA TYR A 899 15.19 -32.85 -27.43
C TYR A 899 14.69 -32.00 -28.60
N ASN A 900 15.49 -31.00 -29.02
CA ASN A 900 15.18 -30.20 -30.20
C ASN A 900 16.48 -29.83 -30.94
N PRO A 901 16.99 -30.72 -31.82
CA PRO A 901 18.26 -30.50 -32.50
C PRO A 901 18.21 -29.44 -33.60
N MET A 902 17.00 -29.01 -34.01
CA MET A 902 16.78 -28.26 -35.25
C MET A 902 17.35 -29.01 -36.48
N PHE A 903 17.25 -28.43 -37.68
CA PHE A 903 17.74 -29.04 -38.91
C PHE A 903 19.11 -28.44 -39.31
N PRO A 904 20.07 -29.22 -39.86
CA PRO A 904 21.42 -28.73 -40.13
C PRO A 904 21.51 -27.54 -41.09
N GLU A 905 20.62 -27.47 -42.09
CA GLU A 905 20.61 -26.41 -43.10
C GLU A 905 20.36 -25.03 -42.47
N LEU A 906 19.69 -24.96 -41.32
CA LEU A 906 19.49 -23.73 -40.56
C LEU A 906 20.82 -23.11 -40.10
N PHE A 907 21.81 -23.94 -39.78
CA PHE A 907 23.10 -23.49 -39.27
C PHE A 907 24.14 -23.28 -40.38
N LYS A 908 24.01 -24.02 -41.50
CA LYS A 908 24.92 -23.93 -42.66
C LYS A 908 24.59 -22.79 -43.63
N SER A 909 23.42 -22.19 -43.51
CA SER A 909 23.08 -20.99 -44.28
C SER A 909 23.73 -19.76 -43.63
N LYS A 910 24.15 -18.80 -44.46
CA LYS A 910 24.48 -17.44 -43.98
C LYS A 910 23.29 -16.90 -43.19
N LYS A 911 23.55 -16.39 -41.99
CA LYS A 911 22.49 -16.02 -41.05
C LYS A 911 22.86 -14.85 -40.16
N LEU A 912 21.82 -14.15 -39.69
CA LEU A 912 21.92 -13.28 -38.53
C LEU A 912 21.49 -14.04 -37.28
N VAL A 913 22.08 -13.69 -36.15
CA VAL A 913 21.72 -14.27 -34.85
C VAL A 913 21.44 -13.16 -33.85
N GLY A 914 20.20 -13.09 -33.36
CA GLY A 914 19.72 -12.14 -32.35
C GLY A 914 19.70 -12.74 -30.95
N ILE A 915 20.07 -11.96 -29.93
CA ILE A 915 20.01 -12.40 -28.53
C ILE A 915 18.56 -12.43 -28.01
N ARG A 916 18.18 -13.47 -27.24
CA ARG A 916 16.82 -13.63 -26.70
C ARG A 916 16.67 -13.14 -25.27
N THR A 917 17.63 -13.47 -24.41
CA THR A 917 17.58 -13.13 -22.98
C THR A 917 18.34 -11.82 -22.78
N LEU A 918 17.59 -10.76 -22.49
CA LEU A 918 18.10 -9.41 -22.28
C LEU A 918 17.97 -9.09 -20.80
N SER A 919 19.07 -8.78 -20.12
CA SER A 919 18.98 -8.15 -18.79
C SER A 919 18.58 -6.68 -18.88
N ASP A 920 18.88 -6.06 -20.02
CA ASP A 920 18.62 -4.67 -20.36
C ASP A 920 18.50 -4.57 -21.89
N ILE A 921 17.76 -3.57 -22.38
CA ILE A 921 17.56 -3.36 -23.81
C ILE A 921 18.85 -2.94 -24.54
N GLY A 922 19.82 -2.36 -23.82
CA GLY A 922 21.12 -1.97 -24.37
C GLY A 922 21.90 -3.14 -24.96
N LYS A 923 21.70 -4.34 -24.41
CA LYS A 923 22.27 -5.61 -24.90
C LYS A 923 21.64 -6.15 -26.17
N LEU A 924 20.54 -5.58 -26.67
CA LEU A 924 19.96 -6.01 -27.94
C LEU A 924 21.00 -5.87 -29.06
N ARG A 925 21.27 -7.00 -29.72
CA ARG A 925 22.27 -7.11 -30.77
C ARG A 925 21.99 -8.30 -31.68
N PHE A 926 22.38 -8.11 -32.93
CA PHE A 926 22.29 -9.05 -34.01
C PHE A 926 23.68 -9.17 -34.62
N ILE A 927 24.22 -10.39 -34.59
CA ILE A 927 25.52 -10.68 -35.17
C ILE A 927 25.34 -11.36 -36.52
N TYR A 928 26.31 -11.18 -37.39
CA TYR A 928 26.40 -11.90 -38.64
C TYR A 928 27.28 -13.13 -38.46
N ASP A 929 26.77 -14.28 -38.90
CA ASP A 929 27.50 -15.54 -38.85
C ASP A 929 27.77 -16.06 -40.26
N GLU A 930 29.06 -16.16 -40.57
CA GLU A 930 29.63 -16.70 -41.81
C GLU A 930 30.42 -17.98 -41.61
N ASN A 931 30.48 -18.49 -40.37
CA ASN A 931 31.34 -19.61 -39.98
C ASN A 931 30.55 -20.88 -39.65
N ASP A 932 29.33 -21.01 -40.20
CA ASP A 932 28.42 -22.15 -40.02
C ASP A 932 28.24 -22.57 -38.54
N LEU A 933 28.22 -21.60 -37.63
CA LEU A 933 28.19 -21.87 -36.19
C LEU A 933 26.83 -22.41 -35.77
N TYR A 934 26.85 -23.41 -34.90
CA TYR A 934 25.68 -23.91 -34.19
C TYR A 934 25.41 -23.03 -32.96
N CYS A 935 24.15 -22.89 -32.58
CA CYS A 935 23.78 -22.09 -31.41
C CYS A 935 22.51 -22.60 -30.75
N ASN A 936 22.37 -22.34 -29.44
CA ASN A 936 21.22 -22.82 -28.66
C ASN A 936 20.05 -21.82 -28.59
N ASP A 937 19.00 -22.20 -27.88
CA ASP A 937 17.79 -21.42 -27.68
C ASP A 937 17.94 -20.16 -26.78
N SER A 938 19.17 -19.79 -26.40
CA SER A 938 19.45 -18.46 -25.84
C SER A 938 19.53 -17.36 -26.91
N VAL A 939 19.50 -17.75 -28.18
CA VAL A 939 19.50 -16.86 -29.35
C VAL A 939 18.42 -17.26 -30.36
N VAL A 940 18.21 -16.40 -31.36
CA VAL A 940 17.25 -16.56 -32.44
C VAL A 940 17.97 -16.37 -33.77
N ILE A 941 17.74 -17.29 -34.71
CA ILE A 941 18.37 -17.34 -36.03
C ILE A 941 17.44 -16.68 -37.05
N LEU A 942 17.98 -15.75 -37.83
CA LEU A 942 17.33 -15.05 -38.93
C LEU A 942 18.04 -15.41 -40.23
N THR A 943 17.33 -16.08 -41.14
CA THR A 943 17.85 -16.50 -42.45
C THR A 943 16.96 -15.94 -43.56
N LEU A 944 17.53 -15.34 -44.60
CA LEU A 944 16.75 -14.83 -45.75
C LEU A 944 15.95 -15.97 -46.40
N TRP A 945 14.71 -15.71 -46.79
CA TRP A 945 13.85 -16.75 -47.38
C TRP A 945 14.44 -17.36 -48.67
N LYS A 946 15.20 -16.61 -49.47
CA LYS A 946 15.90 -17.10 -50.67
C LYS A 946 16.88 -18.24 -50.39
N GLU A 947 17.49 -18.28 -49.20
CA GLU A 947 18.43 -19.34 -48.82
C GLU A 947 17.72 -20.70 -48.61
N PHE A 948 16.41 -20.67 -48.41
CA PHE A 948 15.58 -21.86 -48.21
C PHE A 948 14.80 -22.31 -49.45
N GLU A 949 15.03 -21.69 -50.61
CA GLU A 949 14.38 -22.08 -51.87
C GLU A 949 14.55 -23.57 -52.21
N LYS A 950 15.70 -24.15 -51.84
CA LYS A 950 16.05 -25.55 -52.12
C LYS A 950 15.98 -26.47 -50.88
N VAL A 951 15.48 -25.99 -49.75
CA VAL A 951 15.46 -26.75 -48.49
C VAL A 951 14.15 -27.51 -48.30
N SER A 952 14.23 -28.83 -48.14
CA SER A 952 13.09 -29.75 -48.05
C SER A 952 12.65 -30.06 -46.61
N TYR A 953 12.72 -29.09 -45.70
CA TYR A 953 12.28 -29.26 -44.30
C TYR A 953 10.81 -28.87 -44.11
N ARG A 954 10.00 -29.80 -43.59
CA ARG A 954 8.52 -29.68 -43.51
C ARG A 954 8.03 -28.38 -42.87
N THR A 955 8.69 -27.90 -41.80
CA THR A 955 8.29 -26.67 -41.12
C THR A 955 8.54 -25.43 -41.97
N ILE A 956 9.63 -25.40 -42.72
CA ILE A 956 9.97 -24.29 -43.62
C ILE A 956 9.05 -24.30 -44.83
N GLN A 957 8.77 -25.47 -45.42
CA GLN A 957 7.86 -25.62 -46.56
C GLN A 957 6.43 -25.13 -46.26
N ARG A 958 5.97 -25.19 -45.01
CA ARG A 958 4.66 -24.66 -44.59
C ARG A 958 4.60 -23.13 -44.56
N LEU A 959 5.74 -22.46 -44.45
CA LEU A 959 5.82 -21.01 -44.21
C LEU A 959 6.40 -20.24 -45.40
N ILE A 960 7.22 -20.89 -46.22
CA ILE A 960 7.86 -20.29 -47.39
C ILE A 960 6.83 -20.07 -48.51
N THR A 961 6.89 -18.93 -49.16
CA THR A 961 6.05 -18.58 -50.32
C THR A 961 6.89 -17.92 -51.39
N ASN A 962 6.50 -18.01 -52.67
CA ASN A 962 7.20 -17.35 -53.77
C ASN A 962 7.35 -15.84 -53.52
N LYS A 963 6.32 -15.20 -52.96
CA LYS A 963 6.36 -13.79 -52.56
C LYS A 963 7.48 -13.50 -51.56
N LYS A 964 7.61 -14.30 -50.49
CA LYS A 964 8.66 -14.13 -49.48
C LYS A 964 10.06 -14.36 -50.07
N ILE A 965 10.21 -15.33 -50.97
CA ILE A 965 11.48 -15.59 -51.67
C ILE A 965 11.87 -14.38 -52.51
N GLU A 966 10.99 -13.91 -53.41
CA GLU A 966 11.26 -12.76 -54.28
C GLU A 966 11.57 -11.50 -53.47
N THR A 967 10.75 -11.18 -52.46
CA THR A 967 10.99 -10.06 -51.56
C THR A 967 12.36 -10.14 -50.90
N SER A 968 12.79 -11.33 -50.44
CA SER A 968 14.08 -11.49 -49.75
C SER A 968 15.31 -11.33 -50.66
N LYS A 969 15.16 -11.42 -51.99
CA LYS A 969 16.25 -11.21 -52.95
C LYS A 969 16.76 -9.77 -52.95
N ASP A 970 15.89 -8.82 -52.62
CA ASP A 970 16.22 -7.39 -52.60
C ASP A 970 17.09 -6.96 -51.40
N TYR A 971 17.22 -7.83 -50.39
CA TYR A 971 17.89 -7.55 -49.13
C TYR A 971 19.16 -8.38 -48.93
N SER A 972 20.16 -7.76 -48.30
CA SER A 972 21.36 -8.39 -47.76
C SER A 972 21.26 -8.54 -46.24
N LEU A 973 22.05 -9.47 -45.68
CA LEU A 973 22.11 -9.66 -44.23
C LEU A 973 22.90 -8.53 -43.54
N GLU A 974 23.87 -7.92 -44.23
CA GLU A 974 24.64 -6.77 -43.78
C GLU A 974 23.75 -5.54 -43.60
N TYR A 975 22.88 -5.26 -44.56
CA TYR A 975 21.88 -4.20 -44.44
C TYR A 975 20.97 -4.46 -43.23
N LEU A 976 20.42 -5.69 -43.13
CA LEU A 976 19.55 -6.06 -42.01
C LEU A 976 20.28 -5.93 -40.67
N GLN A 977 21.56 -6.32 -40.59
CA GLN A 977 22.36 -6.15 -39.38
C GLN A 977 22.49 -4.67 -38.99
N GLY A 978 22.76 -3.80 -39.96
CA GLY A 978 22.85 -2.36 -39.74
C GLY A 978 21.57 -1.76 -39.20
N ILE A 979 20.41 -2.12 -39.78
CA ILE A 979 19.11 -1.66 -39.30
C ILE A 979 18.81 -2.24 -37.91
N LEU A 980 18.94 -3.56 -37.72
CA LEU A 980 18.56 -4.24 -36.49
C LEU A 980 19.43 -3.88 -35.28
N ASN A 981 20.68 -3.48 -35.50
CA ASN A 981 21.58 -2.99 -34.45
C ASN A 981 21.49 -1.48 -34.19
N SER A 982 20.71 -0.73 -34.98
CA SER A 982 20.56 0.71 -34.84
C SER A 982 19.86 1.10 -33.54
N LYS A 983 20.13 2.32 -33.08
CA LYS A 983 19.38 2.95 -31.97
C LYS A 983 17.88 3.04 -32.27
N LEU A 984 17.50 3.23 -33.53
CA LEU A 984 16.09 3.27 -33.96
C LEU A 984 15.35 1.95 -33.65
N ILE A 985 15.92 0.80 -34.00
CA ILE A 985 15.29 -0.49 -33.70
C ILE A 985 15.31 -0.79 -32.21
N LYS A 986 16.38 -0.41 -31.48
CA LYS A 986 16.38 -0.52 -30.02
C LYS A 986 15.26 0.28 -29.38
N PHE A 987 15.05 1.51 -29.83
CA PHE A 987 13.92 2.35 -29.40
C PHE A 987 12.58 1.69 -29.73
N TYR A 988 12.37 1.25 -30.98
CA TYR A 988 11.13 0.56 -31.37
C TYR A 988 10.84 -0.68 -30.51
N VAL A 989 11.86 -1.50 -30.25
CA VAL A 989 11.74 -2.68 -29.39
C VAL A 989 11.42 -2.28 -27.96
N ASN A 990 12.14 -1.31 -27.39
CA ASN A 990 11.90 -0.84 -26.03
C ASN A 990 10.45 -0.38 -25.84
N GLU A 991 9.97 0.45 -26.76
CA GLU A 991 8.67 1.10 -26.64
C GLU A 991 7.50 0.19 -27.04
N LEU A 992 7.66 -0.78 -27.95
CA LEU A 992 6.52 -1.59 -28.47
C LEU A 992 6.60 -3.11 -28.29
N LEU A 993 7.75 -3.70 -27.97
CA LEU A 993 7.91 -5.17 -28.00
C LEU A 993 8.59 -5.76 -26.76
N TYR A 994 9.44 -5.01 -26.07
CA TYR A 994 10.22 -5.49 -24.94
C TYR A 994 9.34 -5.59 -23.68
N ASP A 995 9.40 -6.74 -23.01
CA ASP A 995 8.65 -7.01 -21.77
C ASP A 995 9.52 -6.88 -20.51
N GLY A 996 10.78 -6.44 -20.66
CA GLY A 996 11.74 -6.25 -19.57
C GLY A 996 12.69 -7.43 -19.33
N THR A 997 12.47 -8.60 -19.95
CA THR A 997 13.35 -9.78 -19.72
C THR A 997 13.66 -10.60 -20.96
N HIS A 998 12.73 -10.71 -21.90
CA HIS A 998 12.87 -11.60 -23.05
C HIS A 998 12.44 -10.93 -24.35
N PHE A 999 13.20 -11.20 -25.40
CA PHE A 999 12.90 -10.78 -26.76
C PHE A 999 12.68 -12.00 -27.65
N TYR A 1000 11.42 -12.45 -27.69
CA TYR A 1000 11.04 -13.70 -28.34
C TYR A 1000 11.06 -13.61 -29.88
N PRO A 1001 11.14 -14.74 -30.59
CA PRO A 1001 11.07 -14.79 -32.06
C PRO A 1001 9.84 -14.07 -32.64
N ASN A 1002 8.69 -14.14 -31.98
CA ASN A 1002 7.49 -13.43 -32.44
C ASN A 1002 7.65 -11.91 -32.39
N HIS A 1003 8.42 -11.38 -31.44
CA HIS A 1003 8.76 -9.96 -31.42
C HIS A 1003 9.73 -9.62 -32.55
N MET A 1004 10.76 -10.43 -32.77
CA MET A 1004 11.73 -10.22 -33.87
C MET A 1004 11.05 -10.25 -35.24
N LYS A 1005 10.07 -11.14 -35.44
CA LYS A 1005 9.27 -11.23 -36.67
C LYS A 1005 8.53 -9.94 -37.01
N GLN A 1006 8.14 -9.15 -36.00
CA GLN A 1006 7.37 -7.92 -36.18
C GLN A 1006 8.25 -6.70 -36.47
N LEU A 1007 9.58 -6.83 -36.44
CA LEU A 1007 10.46 -5.67 -36.59
C LEU A 1007 10.32 -5.03 -37.97
N PRO A 1008 10.20 -3.69 -38.03
CA PRO A 1008 10.00 -2.97 -39.28
C PRO A 1008 11.32 -2.82 -40.02
N ILE A 1009 11.31 -3.12 -41.31
CA ILE A 1009 12.43 -2.97 -42.24
C ILE A 1009 11.97 -2.13 -43.43
N LYS A 1010 12.68 -1.04 -43.74
CA LYS A 1010 12.31 -0.17 -44.86
C LYS A 1010 12.32 -0.92 -46.20
N ILE A 1011 11.40 -0.55 -47.10
CA ILE A 1011 11.45 -0.99 -48.50
C ILE A 1011 12.70 -0.40 -49.18
N LYS A 1012 13.27 -1.11 -50.16
CA LYS A 1012 14.53 -0.76 -50.84
C LYS A 1012 14.60 0.68 -51.33
N THR A 1013 15.71 1.36 -51.03
CA THR A 1013 16.03 2.75 -51.46
C THR A 1013 17.52 2.89 -51.80
N THR A 1014 17.92 4.06 -52.31
CA THR A 1014 19.31 4.39 -52.66
C THR A 1014 20.29 4.40 -51.49
N LEU A 1015 19.81 4.46 -50.23
CA LEU A 1015 20.66 4.45 -49.03
C LEU A 1015 21.13 3.04 -48.61
N PHE A 1016 20.56 1.98 -49.20
CA PHE A 1016 20.87 0.59 -48.85
C PHE A 1016 22.36 0.29 -49.01
N ASP A 1017 22.92 0.58 -50.19
CA ASP A 1017 24.31 0.30 -50.53
C ASP A 1017 25.30 1.01 -49.60
N LYS A 1018 24.93 2.18 -49.08
CA LYS A 1018 25.77 2.96 -48.14
C LYS A 1018 25.77 2.35 -46.75
N ILE A 1019 24.62 1.90 -46.26
CA ILE A 1019 24.50 1.19 -44.99
C ILE A 1019 25.29 -0.12 -45.04
N GLU A 1020 25.15 -0.89 -46.13
CA GLU A 1020 25.90 -2.14 -46.31
C GLU A 1020 27.42 -1.92 -46.25
N LYS A 1021 27.93 -0.93 -46.99
CA LYS A 1021 29.36 -0.59 -46.97
C LYS A 1021 29.86 -0.22 -45.58
N ILE A 1022 29.11 0.58 -44.84
CA ILE A 1022 29.51 1.00 -43.48
C ILE A 1022 29.51 -0.19 -42.52
N VAL A 1023 28.50 -1.07 -42.57
CA VAL A 1023 28.46 -2.26 -41.72
C VAL A 1023 29.64 -3.19 -41.99
N LEU A 1024 30.01 -3.37 -43.27
CA LEU A 1024 31.21 -4.13 -43.64
C LEU A 1024 32.49 -3.51 -43.05
N THR A 1025 32.63 -2.18 -43.08
CA THR A 1025 33.77 -1.49 -42.45
C THR A 1025 33.77 -1.65 -40.93
N ILE A 1026 32.62 -1.50 -40.27
CA ILE A 1026 32.49 -1.67 -38.81
C ILE A 1026 32.96 -3.06 -38.37
N ARG A 1027 32.58 -4.10 -39.13
CA ARG A 1027 32.99 -5.49 -38.85
C ARG A 1027 34.51 -5.69 -38.93
N ASN A 1028 35.19 -4.96 -39.81
CA ASN A 1028 36.64 -5.06 -39.99
C ASN A 1028 37.43 -4.24 -38.95
N GLU A 1029 36.87 -3.14 -38.44
CA GLU A 1029 37.55 -2.18 -37.56
C GLU A 1029 37.22 -2.32 -36.05
N ASN A 1030 36.75 -3.48 -35.59
CA ASN A 1030 36.47 -3.76 -34.17
C ASN A 1030 35.54 -2.71 -33.50
N ASP A 1031 34.34 -2.51 -34.03
CA ASP A 1031 33.27 -1.74 -33.38
C ASP A 1031 33.57 -0.23 -33.21
N ASN A 1032 34.20 0.39 -34.21
CA ASN A 1032 34.52 1.81 -34.23
C ASN A 1032 33.26 2.70 -33.99
N LYS A 1033 33.21 3.39 -32.84
CA LYS A 1033 32.07 4.22 -32.40
C LYS A 1033 31.69 5.32 -33.40
N ILE A 1034 32.67 5.87 -34.14
CA ILE A 1034 32.41 6.93 -35.12
C ILE A 1034 31.58 6.38 -36.28
N LEU A 1035 31.91 5.17 -36.75
CA LEU A 1035 31.17 4.51 -37.82
C LEU A 1035 29.77 4.08 -37.38
N ILE A 1036 29.62 3.64 -36.12
CA ILE A 1036 28.30 3.30 -35.55
C ILE A 1036 27.40 4.55 -35.49
N ASN A 1037 27.92 5.69 -35.03
CA ASN A 1037 27.16 6.94 -35.03
C ASN A 1037 26.77 7.37 -36.45
N LYS A 1038 27.67 7.20 -37.42
CA LYS A 1038 27.38 7.47 -38.84
C LYS A 1038 26.28 6.54 -39.39
N LEU A 1039 26.30 5.27 -39.01
CA LEU A 1039 25.26 4.31 -39.35
C LEU A 1039 23.91 4.76 -38.80
N ASP A 1040 23.82 5.12 -37.52
CA ASP A 1040 22.58 5.57 -36.90
C ASP A 1040 22.00 6.81 -37.62
N ILE A 1041 22.85 7.78 -37.99
CA ILE A 1041 22.44 8.97 -38.78
C ILE A 1041 21.81 8.56 -40.12
N LEU A 1042 22.45 7.65 -40.87
CA LEU A 1042 21.91 7.16 -42.14
C LEU A 1042 20.59 6.42 -41.96
N VAL A 1043 20.44 5.66 -40.87
CA VAL A 1043 19.20 4.99 -40.53
C VAL A 1043 18.10 6.01 -40.22
N TYR A 1044 18.37 7.07 -39.47
CA TYR A 1044 17.38 8.12 -39.20
C TYR A 1044 16.88 8.78 -40.49
N HIS A 1045 17.78 9.10 -41.43
CA HIS A 1045 17.39 9.64 -42.74
C HIS A 1045 16.64 8.63 -43.61
N LEU A 1046 17.01 7.35 -43.59
CA LEU A 1046 16.28 6.28 -44.28
C LEU A 1046 14.82 6.19 -43.83
N TYR A 1047 14.58 6.37 -42.54
CA TYR A 1047 13.23 6.40 -41.96
C TYR A 1047 12.56 7.78 -42.03
N LYS A 1048 13.23 8.79 -42.61
CA LYS A 1048 12.74 10.16 -42.80
C LYS A 1048 12.37 10.86 -41.49
N LEU A 1049 13.20 10.66 -40.47
CA LEU A 1049 13.04 11.32 -39.17
C LEU A 1049 13.67 12.71 -39.19
N ASP A 1050 12.97 13.68 -38.62
CA ASP A 1050 13.52 15.02 -38.39
C ASP A 1050 14.38 15.07 -37.12
N TYR A 1051 15.00 16.22 -36.87
CA TYR A 1051 15.93 16.40 -35.74
C TYR A 1051 15.26 16.18 -34.37
N GLN A 1052 14.03 16.67 -34.20
CA GLN A 1052 13.32 16.54 -32.92
C GLN A 1052 12.92 15.08 -32.68
N GLU A 1053 12.54 14.38 -33.73
CA GLU A 1053 12.24 12.95 -33.70
C GLU A 1053 13.48 12.10 -33.40
N VAL A 1054 14.63 12.47 -33.94
CA VAL A 1054 15.91 11.84 -33.59
C VAL A 1054 16.23 12.07 -32.12
N LYS A 1055 16.00 13.25 -31.57
CA LYS A 1055 16.21 13.53 -30.13
C LYS A 1055 15.30 12.72 -29.21
N ILE A 1056 14.13 12.29 -29.67
CA ILE A 1056 13.25 11.36 -28.93
C ILE A 1056 13.87 9.96 -28.85
N ILE A 1057 14.52 9.50 -29.92
CA ILE A 1057 15.20 8.19 -29.99
C ILE A 1057 16.55 8.21 -29.28
N ASP A 1058 17.30 9.29 -29.48
CA ASP A 1058 18.68 9.48 -29.04
C ASP A 1058 18.84 10.87 -28.38
N PRO A 1059 18.49 11.00 -27.08
CA PRO A 1059 18.54 12.28 -26.39
C PRO A 1059 19.96 12.91 -26.41
N GLU A 1060 20.98 12.06 -26.34
CA GLU A 1060 22.40 12.42 -26.41
C GLU A 1060 22.90 12.61 -27.85
N PHE A 1061 22.02 12.80 -28.84
CA PHE A 1061 22.45 13.00 -30.22
C PHE A 1061 23.36 14.22 -30.37
N ASN A 1062 24.52 14.00 -31.00
CA ASN A 1062 25.68 14.91 -30.96
C ASN A 1062 25.69 16.01 -32.03
N LEU A 1063 24.84 15.94 -33.05
CA LEU A 1063 24.76 16.97 -34.09
C LEU A 1063 23.77 18.08 -33.70
N SER A 1064 24.01 19.29 -34.21
CA SER A 1064 23.01 20.36 -34.24
C SER A 1064 21.95 20.10 -35.32
N GLU A 1065 20.82 20.82 -35.23
CA GLU A 1065 19.73 20.68 -36.20
C GLU A 1065 20.15 21.01 -37.64
N GLU A 1066 21.00 22.03 -37.82
CA GLU A 1066 21.51 22.42 -39.14
C GLU A 1066 22.48 21.38 -39.71
N GLU A 1067 23.37 20.84 -38.88
CA GLU A 1067 24.32 19.81 -39.29
C GLU A 1067 23.60 18.52 -39.69
N TYR A 1068 22.53 18.13 -38.98
CA TYR A 1068 21.73 16.97 -39.33
C TYR A 1068 20.99 17.16 -40.66
N LYS A 1069 20.35 18.32 -40.87
CA LYS A 1069 19.63 18.61 -42.13
C LYS A 1069 20.58 18.63 -43.34
N ASN A 1070 21.79 19.16 -43.16
CA ASN A 1070 22.80 19.28 -44.20
C ASN A 1070 23.76 18.07 -44.25
N TYR A 1071 23.47 17.00 -43.51
CA TYR A 1071 24.36 15.85 -43.45
C TYR A 1071 24.50 15.23 -44.84
N LYS A 1072 25.74 15.10 -45.31
CA LYS A 1072 26.04 14.57 -46.64
C LYS A 1072 25.79 13.07 -46.66
N LEU A 1073 24.58 12.70 -47.09
CA LEU A 1073 24.11 11.32 -47.23
C LEU A 1073 24.97 10.50 -48.16
#